data_AF-A0A952TGJ1-F1
#
_entry.id   AF-A0A952TGJ1-F1
#
_cell.length_a   1.000
_cell.length_b   1.000
_cell.length_c   1.000
_cell.angle_alpha   90.00
_cell.angle_beta   90.00
_cell.angle_gamma   90.00
#
_symmetry.space_group_name_H-M   'P 1'
#
loop_
_entity.id
_entity.type
_entity.pdbx_description
1 polymer ?
#
loop_
_entity_poly.entity_id
_entity_poly.type
_entity_poly.pdbx_seq_one_letter_code
_entity_poly.pdbx_strand_id
1 'polypeptide(L)'
;MIRVFLLTVFFSLTAAAFDSWDCITTNKNCPGDNSGSGSGSDYPGQRRPGPISSDPLPRTCNETYTNAASSLRIACGLAPEYDCPLFNNRPYDSLIQALDIMSATIDTTPECAPMKETMSGVHDNTQRIREALVVLQQYMSQPDSLKDPVSGQLPVGQLDEHIRIAIESATRLGTVFSSNPLLRSECGRELMGTGKVLLALNDIANNLAPYALMAFAVNPAVGMTAKFALTGGAAATSALSTFVKMVDQNTVDMNVPEHRMAILQNTCQFWKIDRKISYMRLASTQQIDEITRDLQKEESLFEERVGEPSPALQATIASRQKMDIDTLEIERLVSRHHQGLMIYEAQLRDSRNNPLLACVTGHELLGIFQSGLSGFNSTPAFPAAMLNVLDAAAQLRPGVAPDTRVSTLGAFEAIARRKLAATLRRALDESVHDEEAVNRCADQSRAWVGSLRQTLTLSLTLTNEARDFFEQRHAEDAEYVFWRDNNENLRQSQITHQRIVRALRTLAADDSVIQRSELEQRHHVLKSALFGKRGFSLGRAPVHEWLEHTLRIFGNRLSSFRGNLRTLQVSSRELVPAAPEASPLAHMTLENLPLESRAHVTACRVLKNAWFDWSAAIDHLGAGEFMCDMIDELLSNTISPEIVRICVGDESFATKPTSSARLAALKRSLLDARLSPPFSSKDWAVLISRKMRELQCPKAPFSIMNERSSP
;
A
#
# COMPACT_ATOMS: atom_id res chain seq x y z
N MET A 1 43.62 -19.41 14.16
CA MET A 1 42.59 -20.28 14.77
C MET A 1 41.16 -19.70 14.80
N ILE A 2 40.92 -18.42 14.47
CA ILE A 2 39.56 -17.82 14.45
C ILE A 2 38.88 -17.86 13.06
N ARG A 3 39.56 -18.35 12.01
CA ARG A 3 38.99 -18.47 10.64
C ARG A 3 38.39 -19.84 10.29
N VAL A 4 38.46 -20.84 11.18
CA VAL A 4 37.91 -22.19 10.94
C VAL A 4 36.56 -22.39 11.63
N PHE A 5 36.19 -21.56 12.60
CA PHE A 5 34.95 -21.70 13.38
C PHE A 5 33.71 -21.09 12.72
N LEU A 6 33.88 -20.23 11.71
CA LEU A 6 32.77 -19.57 10.99
C LEU A 6 32.25 -20.35 9.78
N LEU A 7 32.95 -21.40 9.33
CA LEU A 7 32.54 -22.24 8.19
C LEU A 7 31.70 -23.45 8.62
N THR A 8 31.81 -23.91 9.86
CA THR A 8 31.07 -25.09 10.36
C THR A 8 29.65 -24.76 10.83
N VAL A 9 29.40 -23.54 11.31
CA VAL A 9 28.06 -23.12 11.75
C VAL A 9 27.13 -22.80 10.57
N PHE A 10 27.69 -22.41 9.41
CA PHE A 10 26.90 -22.11 8.21
C PHE A 10 26.46 -23.34 7.42
N PHE A 11 27.12 -24.50 7.58
CA PHE A 11 26.75 -25.75 6.88
C PHE A 11 25.72 -26.60 7.63
N SER A 12 25.58 -26.44 8.95
CA SER A 12 24.65 -27.25 9.76
C SER A 12 23.21 -26.71 9.82
N LEU A 13 22.99 -25.43 9.49
CA LEU A 13 21.67 -24.81 9.48
C LEU A 13 20.92 -24.96 8.14
N THR A 14 21.61 -25.28 7.05
CA THR A 14 21.00 -25.50 5.73
C THR A 14 20.52 -26.93 5.49
N ALA A 15 20.99 -27.92 6.26
CA ALA A 15 20.58 -29.32 6.10
C ALA A 15 19.21 -29.61 6.75
N ALA A 16 18.89 -28.98 7.88
CA ALA A 16 17.63 -29.22 8.60
C ALA A 16 16.39 -28.60 7.92
N ALA A 17 16.58 -27.64 7.02
CA ALA A 17 15.49 -26.96 6.30
C ALA A 17 15.09 -27.67 4.99
N PHE A 18 15.94 -28.54 4.43
CA PHE A 18 15.64 -29.26 3.19
C PHE A 18 14.85 -30.57 3.41
N ASP A 19 15.09 -31.28 4.52
CA ASP A 19 14.40 -32.55 4.81
C ASP A 19 12.90 -32.38 5.14
N SER A 20 12.45 -31.17 5.48
CA SER A 20 11.04 -30.86 5.75
C SER A 20 10.22 -30.54 4.48
N TRP A 21 10.87 -30.26 3.35
CA TRP A 21 10.19 -29.81 2.13
C TRP A 21 9.90 -30.96 1.14
N ASP A 22 10.72 -32.01 1.13
CA ASP A 22 10.55 -33.16 0.21
C ASP A 22 9.41 -34.12 0.60
N CYS A 23 8.88 -34.03 1.82
CA CYS A 23 7.72 -34.83 2.25
C CYS A 23 6.37 -34.31 1.72
N ILE A 24 6.30 -33.07 1.20
CA ILE A 24 5.04 -32.45 0.78
C ILE A 24 4.77 -32.66 -0.73
N THR A 25 5.79 -32.99 -1.52
CA THR A 25 5.70 -32.97 -2.99
C THR A 25 5.77 -34.34 -3.68
N THR A 26 6.06 -35.43 -2.96
CA THR A 26 6.01 -36.78 -3.54
C THR A 26 5.09 -37.70 -2.74
N ASN A 27 4.02 -38.16 -3.39
CA ASN A 27 3.04 -39.11 -2.87
C ASN A 27 3.67 -40.51 -2.69
N LYS A 28 4.53 -40.68 -1.69
CA LYS A 28 5.10 -41.96 -1.26
C LYS A 28 5.10 -42.08 0.27
N ASN A 29 4.55 -43.19 0.73
CA ASN A 29 4.37 -43.60 2.12
C ASN A 29 5.62 -43.37 3.01
N CYS A 30 5.46 -42.59 4.08
CA CYS A 30 6.37 -42.61 5.23
C CYS A 30 5.93 -43.70 6.23
N PRO A 31 6.87 -44.40 6.89
CA PRO A 31 6.55 -45.50 7.80
C PRO A 31 5.93 -44.97 9.10
N GLY A 32 4.88 -45.66 9.54
CA GLY A 32 4.05 -45.27 10.68
C GLY A 32 4.57 -45.69 12.04
N ASP A 33 3.89 -45.18 13.06
CA ASP A 33 3.76 -45.83 14.36
C ASP A 33 2.28 -46.01 14.68
N ASN A 34 1.91 -47.27 14.93
CA ASN A 34 0.60 -47.73 15.34
C ASN A 34 0.35 -47.44 16.82
N SER A 35 -0.84 -46.97 17.17
CA SER A 35 -1.68 -47.55 18.23
C SER A 35 -2.94 -46.73 18.46
N GLY A 36 -4.10 -47.40 18.58
CA GLY A 36 -5.30 -46.80 19.18
C GLY A 36 -6.61 -47.10 18.46
N SER A 37 -7.13 -48.30 18.70
CA SER A 37 -8.47 -48.76 18.30
C SER A 37 -9.61 -47.88 18.85
N GLY A 38 -10.66 -47.68 18.06
CA GLY A 38 -11.94 -47.14 18.52
C GLY A 38 -13.06 -47.34 17.50
N SER A 39 -13.70 -48.51 17.55
CA SER A 39 -14.87 -48.93 16.77
C SER A 39 -16.15 -48.19 17.18
N GLY A 40 -16.99 -47.81 16.22
CA GLY A 40 -18.37 -47.35 16.46
C GLY A 40 -19.21 -47.32 15.19
N SER A 41 -20.20 -48.22 15.14
CA SER A 41 -21.21 -48.49 14.11
C SER A 41 -22.22 -47.35 13.93
N ASP A 42 -22.72 -47.08 12.70
CA ASP A 42 -24.14 -47.29 12.34
C ASP A 42 -24.57 -46.82 10.92
N TYR A 43 -25.72 -47.36 10.51
CA TYR A 43 -26.33 -47.67 9.22
C TYR A 43 -26.65 -46.54 8.19
N PRO A 44 -27.06 -46.90 6.95
CA PRO A 44 -27.11 -46.06 5.75
C PRO A 44 -28.49 -45.52 5.40
N GLY A 45 -28.54 -44.48 4.57
CA GLY A 45 -29.78 -43.93 4.01
C GLY A 45 -29.57 -43.22 2.67
N GLN A 46 -29.89 -43.92 1.58
CA GLN A 46 -30.00 -43.38 0.22
C GLN A 46 -31.10 -42.32 0.10
N ARG A 47 -30.84 -41.22 -0.61
CA ARG A 47 -31.82 -40.56 -1.50
C ARG A 47 -31.13 -39.97 -2.73
N ARG A 48 -31.70 -40.26 -3.91
CA ARG A 48 -31.33 -39.72 -5.23
C ARG A 48 -31.76 -38.25 -5.37
N PRO A 49 -31.06 -37.45 -6.22
CA PRO A 49 -31.35 -36.02 -6.41
C PRO A 49 -32.43 -35.76 -7.46
N GLY A 50 -33.27 -34.75 -7.20
CA GLY A 50 -34.18 -34.11 -8.15
C GLY A 50 -33.53 -32.90 -8.86
N PRO A 51 -34.19 -32.32 -9.87
CA PRO A 51 -33.53 -31.60 -10.96
C PRO A 51 -33.13 -30.16 -10.62
N ILE A 52 -32.05 -29.76 -11.29
CA ILE A 52 -31.37 -28.48 -11.24
C ILE A 52 -32.30 -27.38 -11.76
N SER A 53 -32.70 -26.47 -10.86
CA SER A 53 -33.23 -25.15 -11.20
C SER A 53 -32.05 -24.19 -11.34
N SER A 54 -31.98 -23.52 -12.48
CA SER A 54 -31.00 -22.48 -12.80
C SER A 54 -31.31 -21.19 -12.04
N ASP A 55 -30.51 -20.89 -11.02
CA ASP A 55 -30.43 -19.58 -10.39
C ASP A 55 -29.10 -18.88 -10.73
N PRO A 56 -29.09 -17.53 -10.79
CA PRO A 56 -27.95 -16.74 -11.22
C PRO A 56 -26.84 -16.64 -10.16
N LEU A 57 -25.65 -16.34 -10.67
CA LEU A 57 -24.33 -16.18 -10.07
C LEU A 57 -24.25 -15.48 -8.68
N PRO A 58 -23.18 -15.74 -7.90
CA PRO A 58 -23.12 -15.45 -6.48
C PRO A 58 -22.78 -13.98 -6.19
N ARG A 59 -23.49 -13.38 -5.24
CA ARG A 59 -23.17 -12.09 -4.62
C ARG A 59 -22.53 -12.33 -3.25
N THR A 60 -21.30 -11.82 -3.12
CA THR A 60 -20.47 -11.53 -1.92
C THR A 60 -21.29 -11.00 -0.72
N CYS A 61 -20.99 -11.19 0.57
CA CYS A 61 -19.88 -11.78 1.34
C CYS A 61 -20.48 -12.76 2.37
N ASN A 62 -19.83 -13.89 2.63
CA ASN A 62 -20.36 -14.96 3.48
C ASN A 62 -20.59 -14.56 4.94
N GLU A 63 -21.82 -14.79 5.38
CA GLU A 63 -22.22 -15.02 6.77
C GLU A 63 -21.67 -16.37 7.24
N THR A 64 -21.08 -16.44 8.43
CA THR A 64 -21.20 -17.64 9.29
C THR A 64 -21.06 -17.26 10.77
N TYR A 65 -22.12 -17.53 11.54
CA TYR A 65 -22.14 -17.51 13.00
C TYR A 65 -21.40 -18.72 13.57
N THR A 66 -20.51 -18.53 14.56
CA THR A 66 -20.49 -19.32 15.81
C THR A 66 -19.86 -18.51 16.96
N ASN A 67 -20.39 -18.73 18.15
CA ASN A 67 -20.17 -17.94 19.36
C ASN A 67 -18.75 -18.09 19.95
N ALA A 68 -18.06 -16.98 20.23
CA ALA A 68 -17.15 -16.84 21.38
C ALA A 68 -16.80 -15.36 21.62
N ALA A 69 -16.88 -14.92 22.87
CA ALA A 69 -16.55 -13.57 23.29
C ALA A 69 -15.04 -13.31 23.17
N SER A 70 -14.62 -12.40 22.28
CA SER A 70 -13.43 -11.54 22.44
C SER A 70 -13.19 -10.65 21.21
N SER A 71 -12.93 -9.36 21.47
CA SER A 71 -12.47 -8.29 20.57
C SER A 71 -13.14 -8.14 19.20
N LEU A 72 -14.09 -7.21 19.14
CA LEU A 72 -14.56 -6.58 17.92
C LEU A 72 -13.40 -5.78 17.29
N ARG A 73 -12.56 -6.42 16.44
CA ARG A 73 -11.63 -5.70 15.58
C ARG A 73 -12.39 -5.20 14.37
N ILE A 74 -12.64 -3.90 14.35
CA ILE A 74 -13.31 -3.20 13.26
C ILE A 74 -12.36 -3.21 12.05
N ALA A 75 -12.61 -4.14 11.12
CA ALA A 75 -11.98 -4.18 9.80
C ALA A 75 -13.08 -4.10 8.72
N CYS A 76 -13.61 -2.89 8.54
CA CYS A 76 -14.52 -2.49 7.48
C CYS A 76 -14.15 -1.05 7.13
N GLY A 77 -13.74 -0.80 5.87
CA GLY A 77 -13.17 0.48 5.45
C GLY A 77 -13.99 1.69 5.93
N LEU A 78 -13.32 2.63 6.58
CA LEU A 78 -13.85 3.98 6.77
C LEU A 78 -14.25 4.55 5.41
N ALA A 79 -15.22 5.49 5.37
CA ALA A 79 -15.41 6.24 4.14
C ALA A 79 -14.05 6.86 3.73
N PRO A 80 -13.70 6.95 2.42
CA PRO A 80 -12.36 7.34 1.98
C PRO A 80 -11.86 8.65 2.61
N GLU A 81 -12.79 9.52 2.96
CA GLU A 81 -12.57 10.79 3.64
C GLU A 81 -12.08 10.66 5.10
N TYR A 82 -12.25 9.50 5.74
CA TYR A 82 -11.70 9.15 7.06
C TYR A 82 -10.63 8.04 7.00
N ASP A 83 -10.23 7.60 5.80
CA ASP A 83 -9.16 6.61 5.66
C ASP A 83 -7.83 7.26 6.03
N CYS A 84 -7.12 6.66 6.99
CA CYS A 84 -5.76 7.03 7.37
C CYS A 84 -4.82 5.92 6.89
N PRO A 85 -4.58 5.77 5.57
CA PRO A 85 -3.65 4.77 5.09
C PRO A 85 -2.27 5.10 5.66
N LEU A 86 -1.75 4.22 6.51
CA LEU A 86 -0.40 4.28 7.08
C LEU A 86 0.65 4.62 6.02
N PHE A 87 0.48 4.04 4.83
CA PHE A 87 1.25 4.27 3.63
C PHE A 87 0.26 4.37 2.46
N ASN A 88 -0.08 5.57 2.01
CA ASN A 88 -0.80 5.67 0.74
C ASN A 88 0.22 5.43 -0.37
N ASN A 89 0.08 4.35 -1.13
CA ASN A 89 1.06 3.84 -2.10
C ASN A 89 1.20 4.70 -3.37
N ARG A 90 0.54 5.87 -3.44
CA ARG A 90 0.67 6.83 -4.54
C ARG A 90 1.10 8.22 -4.06
N PRO A 91 2.29 8.34 -3.45
CA PRO A 91 2.77 9.61 -2.92
C PRO A 91 3.00 10.66 -4.02
N TYR A 92 3.15 10.26 -5.28
CA TYR A 92 3.42 11.19 -6.37
C TYR A 92 2.16 11.98 -6.79
N ASP A 93 1.08 11.27 -7.14
CA ASP A 93 -0.13 11.90 -7.68
C ASP A 93 -0.77 12.85 -6.66
N SER A 94 -0.83 12.43 -5.40
CA SER A 94 -1.35 13.24 -4.30
C SER A 94 -0.51 14.49 -4.04
N LEU A 95 0.81 14.38 -4.21
CA LEU A 95 1.75 15.48 -3.98
C LEU A 95 1.69 16.53 -5.08
N ILE A 96 1.63 16.11 -6.35
CA ILE A 96 1.42 17.03 -7.48
C ILE A 96 0.06 17.72 -7.35
N GLN A 97 -1.00 16.97 -7.03
CA GLN A 97 -2.32 17.53 -6.80
C GLN A 97 -2.32 18.55 -5.65
N ALA A 98 -1.62 18.28 -4.54
CA ALA A 98 -1.49 19.21 -3.44
C ALA A 98 -0.78 20.52 -3.86
N LEU A 99 0.30 20.42 -4.64
CA LEU A 99 1.01 21.58 -5.20
C LEU A 99 0.10 22.40 -6.14
N ASP A 100 -0.71 21.72 -6.97
CA ASP A 100 -1.69 22.35 -7.86
C ASP A 100 -2.79 23.07 -7.07
N ILE A 101 -3.39 22.40 -6.08
CA ILE A 101 -4.44 22.99 -5.22
C ILE A 101 -3.89 24.22 -4.50
N MET A 102 -2.66 24.16 -3.99
CA MET A 102 -2.04 25.29 -3.31
C MET A 102 -1.84 26.47 -4.25
N SER A 103 -1.23 26.23 -5.41
CA SER A 103 -0.95 27.29 -6.39
C SER A 103 -2.25 27.90 -6.92
N ALA A 104 -3.24 27.07 -7.26
CA ALA A 104 -4.54 27.52 -7.73
C ALA A 104 -5.33 28.30 -6.67
N THR A 105 -5.29 27.88 -5.40
CA THR A 105 -5.97 28.60 -4.31
C THR A 105 -5.35 29.98 -4.11
N ILE A 106 -4.01 30.08 -4.21
CA ILE A 106 -3.31 31.37 -4.12
C ILE A 106 -3.69 32.30 -5.28
N ASP A 107 -3.67 31.77 -6.51
CA ASP A 107 -3.96 32.57 -7.71
C ASP A 107 -5.42 33.05 -7.78
N THR A 108 -6.33 32.29 -7.19
CA THR A 108 -7.77 32.58 -7.20
C THR A 108 -8.23 33.46 -6.03
N THR A 109 -7.35 33.78 -5.07
CA THR A 109 -7.68 34.60 -3.88
C THR A 109 -7.29 36.07 -4.10
N PRO A 110 -8.24 36.98 -4.38
CA PRO A 110 -7.93 38.37 -4.72
C PRO A 110 -7.18 39.14 -3.62
N GLU A 111 -7.45 38.80 -2.36
CA GLU A 111 -6.86 39.41 -1.16
C GLU A 111 -5.34 39.19 -1.11
N CYS A 112 -4.81 38.22 -1.89
CA CYS A 112 -3.39 37.92 -2.00
C CYS A 112 -2.65 38.74 -3.05
N ALA A 113 -3.35 39.52 -3.89
CA ALA A 113 -2.73 40.38 -4.88
C ALA A 113 -1.70 41.39 -4.30
N PRO A 114 -1.93 42.01 -3.12
CA PRO A 114 -0.94 42.90 -2.48
C PRO A 114 0.33 42.18 -2.02
N MET A 115 0.29 40.86 -1.86
CA MET A 115 1.40 40.02 -1.38
C MET A 115 2.12 39.29 -2.53
N LYS A 116 2.07 39.84 -3.75
CA LYS A 116 2.59 39.20 -4.97
C LYS A 116 4.03 38.67 -4.84
N GLU A 117 4.92 39.38 -4.16
CA GLU A 117 6.30 38.93 -3.95
C GLU A 117 6.37 37.69 -3.04
N THR A 118 5.61 37.68 -1.94
CA THR A 118 5.52 36.51 -1.04
C THR A 118 4.88 35.32 -1.77
N MET A 119 3.84 35.55 -2.56
CA MET A 119 3.17 34.51 -3.34
C MET A 119 4.02 33.99 -4.50
N SER A 120 4.84 34.84 -5.13
CA SER A 120 5.84 34.41 -6.11
C SER A 120 6.83 33.42 -5.47
N GLY A 121 7.25 33.67 -4.23
CA GLY A 121 8.07 32.72 -3.48
C GLY A 121 7.36 31.38 -3.23
N VAL A 122 6.04 31.37 -3.05
CA VAL A 122 5.28 30.12 -2.94
C VAL A 122 5.31 29.36 -4.26
N HIS A 123 5.00 30.01 -5.38
CA HIS A 123 5.02 29.40 -6.71
C HIS A 123 6.40 28.87 -7.10
N ASP A 124 7.46 29.61 -6.80
CA ASP A 124 8.83 29.18 -7.06
C ASP A 124 9.18 27.91 -6.27
N ASN A 125 8.76 27.83 -5.00
CA ASN A 125 9.00 26.65 -4.19
C ASN A 125 8.11 25.46 -4.63
N THR A 126 6.85 25.67 -5.01
CA THR A 126 6.01 24.58 -5.51
C THR A 126 6.54 24.01 -6.82
N GLN A 127 7.04 24.87 -7.71
CA GLN A 127 7.68 24.46 -8.95
C GLN A 127 8.98 23.67 -8.72
N ARG A 128 9.84 24.12 -7.79
CA ARG A 128 11.06 23.38 -7.42
C ARG A 128 10.77 22.00 -6.85
N ILE A 129 9.71 21.87 -6.03
CA ILE A 129 9.26 20.57 -5.52
C ILE A 129 8.81 19.70 -6.70
N ARG A 130 7.99 20.23 -7.61
CA ARG A 130 7.52 19.49 -8.81
C ARG A 130 8.68 18.95 -9.64
N GLU A 131 9.66 19.80 -9.96
CA GLU A 131 10.84 19.43 -10.74
C GLU A 131 11.66 18.34 -10.05
N ALA A 132 11.90 18.47 -8.75
CA ALA A 132 12.58 17.44 -7.96
C ALA A 132 11.81 16.10 -7.97
N LEU A 133 10.48 16.15 -7.87
CA LEU A 133 9.65 14.95 -7.84
C LEU A 133 9.61 14.18 -9.15
N VAL A 134 9.65 14.86 -10.29
CA VAL A 134 9.73 14.19 -11.60
C VAL A 134 10.99 13.34 -11.67
N VAL A 135 12.13 13.89 -11.26
CA VAL A 135 13.40 13.14 -11.24
C VAL A 135 13.36 12.00 -10.22
N LEU A 136 12.80 12.25 -9.04
CA LEU A 136 12.66 11.22 -8.01
C LEU A 136 11.75 10.08 -8.44
N GLN A 137 10.65 10.38 -9.12
CA GLN A 137 9.73 9.37 -9.65
C GLN A 137 10.38 8.54 -10.76
N GLN A 138 11.15 9.16 -11.64
CA GLN A 138 11.94 8.44 -12.64
C GLN A 138 12.89 7.45 -11.96
N TYR A 139 13.52 7.87 -10.86
CA TYR A 139 14.38 7.00 -10.06
C TYR A 139 13.65 5.84 -9.40
N MET A 140 12.43 6.07 -8.91
CA MET A 140 11.63 4.99 -8.30
C MET A 140 11.11 3.98 -9.33
N SER A 141 10.68 4.46 -10.50
CA SER A 141 10.05 3.62 -11.52
C SER A 141 11.06 2.82 -12.33
N GLN A 142 12.27 3.35 -12.53
CA GLN A 142 13.31 2.70 -13.34
C GLN A 142 14.69 2.83 -12.70
N PRO A 143 14.93 2.21 -11.52
CA PRO A 143 16.20 2.34 -10.81
C PRO A 143 17.39 1.88 -11.65
N ASP A 144 17.23 0.87 -12.50
CA ASP A 144 18.32 0.37 -13.35
C ASP A 144 18.64 1.27 -14.55
N SER A 145 17.66 2.04 -15.04
CA SER A 145 17.86 2.95 -16.18
C SER A 145 18.77 4.13 -15.86
N LEU A 146 18.89 4.46 -14.58
CA LEU A 146 19.68 5.59 -14.10
C LEU A 146 21.08 5.19 -13.65
N LYS A 147 21.44 3.91 -13.70
CA LYS A 147 22.84 3.51 -13.53
C LYS A 147 23.62 4.13 -14.68
N ASP A 148 24.67 4.88 -14.35
CA ASP A 148 25.58 5.41 -15.35
C ASP A 148 26.09 4.23 -16.20
N PRO A 149 25.91 4.26 -17.53
CA PRO A 149 26.25 3.14 -18.41
C PRO A 149 27.75 2.79 -18.37
N VAL A 150 28.59 3.70 -17.89
CA VAL A 150 30.04 3.51 -17.78
C VAL A 150 30.43 2.92 -16.42
N SER A 151 29.93 3.47 -15.32
CA SER A 151 30.30 3.02 -13.96
C SER A 151 29.40 1.94 -13.38
N GLY A 152 28.19 1.76 -13.94
CA GLY A 152 27.15 0.90 -13.37
C GLY A 152 26.62 1.39 -12.01
N GLN A 153 27.09 2.56 -11.55
CA GLN A 153 26.70 3.17 -10.28
C GLN A 153 25.55 4.15 -10.50
N LEU A 154 24.69 4.25 -9.49
CA LEU A 154 23.63 5.25 -9.48
C LEU A 154 24.26 6.64 -9.29
N PRO A 155 23.79 7.70 -9.97
CA PRO A 155 24.24 9.07 -9.76
C PRO A 155 23.67 9.59 -8.44
N VAL A 156 24.14 9.01 -7.33
CA VAL A 156 23.64 9.24 -5.98
C VAL A 156 23.67 10.73 -5.61
N GLY A 157 24.64 11.49 -6.12
CA GLY A 157 24.72 12.94 -5.91
C GLY A 157 23.55 13.72 -6.49
N GLN A 158 22.98 13.29 -7.63
CA GLN A 158 21.79 13.93 -8.20
C GLN A 158 20.54 13.61 -7.38
N LEU A 159 20.43 12.36 -6.92
CA LEU A 159 19.32 11.94 -6.06
C LEU A 159 19.28 12.73 -4.75
N ASP A 160 20.44 12.88 -4.10
CA ASP A 160 20.60 13.68 -2.87
C ASP A 160 20.19 15.14 -3.10
N GLU A 161 20.68 15.75 -4.17
CA GLU A 161 20.40 17.15 -4.50
C GLU A 161 18.90 17.41 -4.73
N HIS A 162 18.21 16.55 -5.49
CA HIS A 162 16.77 16.71 -5.72
C HIS A 162 15.95 16.56 -4.44
N ILE A 163 16.34 15.65 -3.55
CA ILE A 163 15.69 15.50 -2.25
C ILE A 163 15.91 16.72 -1.39
N ARG A 164 17.16 17.21 -1.33
CA ARG A 164 17.50 18.44 -0.62
C ARG A 164 16.67 19.62 -1.13
N ILE A 165 16.57 19.80 -2.45
CA ILE A 165 15.73 20.84 -3.08
C ILE A 165 14.27 20.71 -2.66
N ALA A 166 13.70 19.50 -2.72
CA ALA A 166 12.30 19.27 -2.36
C ALA A 166 12.03 19.59 -0.88
N ILE A 167 12.92 19.15 0.02
CA ILE A 167 12.81 19.39 1.47
C ILE A 167 12.98 20.87 1.81
N GLU A 168 14.00 21.52 1.26
CA GLU A 168 14.26 22.94 1.49
C GLU A 168 13.11 23.79 0.99
N SER A 169 12.56 23.47 -0.19
CA SER A 169 11.42 24.17 -0.77
C SER A 169 10.16 23.95 0.08
N ALA A 170 9.88 22.72 0.53
CA ALA A 170 8.77 22.45 1.44
C ALA A 170 8.92 23.15 2.79
N THR A 171 10.15 23.23 3.31
CA THR A 171 10.46 23.97 4.54
C THR A 171 10.21 25.46 4.35
N ARG A 172 10.65 26.03 3.21
CA ARG A 172 10.39 27.43 2.86
C ARG A 172 8.90 27.72 2.76
N LEU A 173 8.11 26.85 2.13
CA LEU A 173 6.65 26.95 2.13
C LEU A 173 6.11 26.99 3.56
N GLY A 174 6.52 26.05 4.41
CA GLY A 174 6.15 26.04 5.82
C GLY A 174 6.52 27.32 6.57
N THR A 175 7.68 27.93 6.28
CA THR A 175 8.08 29.20 6.89
C THR A 175 7.24 30.39 6.39
N VAL A 176 6.89 30.43 5.11
CA VAL A 176 6.02 31.47 4.54
C VAL A 176 4.64 31.41 5.19
N PHE A 177 4.07 30.20 5.29
CA PHE A 177 2.74 29.99 5.86
C PHE A 177 2.69 30.12 7.38
N SER A 178 3.77 29.82 8.08
CA SER A 178 3.86 30.06 9.52
C SER A 178 4.26 31.50 9.87
N SER A 179 4.58 32.35 8.89
CA SER A 179 4.99 33.72 9.12
C SER A 179 3.82 34.57 9.64
N ASN A 180 4.09 35.36 10.67
CA ASN A 180 3.09 36.22 11.32
C ASN A 180 2.46 37.26 10.36
N PRO A 181 3.20 37.86 9.40
CA PRO A 181 2.62 38.81 8.45
C PRO A 181 1.54 38.20 7.55
N LEU A 182 1.77 36.99 7.03
CA LEU A 182 0.77 36.32 6.19
C LEU A 182 -0.46 35.96 7.01
N LEU A 183 -0.30 35.28 8.14
CA LEU A 183 -1.43 34.84 8.98
C LEU A 183 -2.31 36.00 9.49
N ARG A 184 -1.73 37.20 9.67
CA ARG A 184 -2.48 38.40 10.08
C ARG A 184 -3.11 39.18 8.92
N SER A 185 -2.70 38.92 7.69
CA SER A 185 -3.23 39.59 6.50
C SER A 185 -4.60 39.05 6.11
N GLU A 186 -5.37 39.82 5.34
CA GLU A 186 -6.62 39.34 4.74
C GLU A 186 -6.39 38.14 3.82
N CYS A 187 -5.32 38.17 3.01
CA CYS A 187 -4.87 37.03 2.22
C CYS A 187 -4.70 35.76 3.06
N GLY A 188 -3.94 35.83 4.15
CA GLY A 188 -3.71 34.67 5.00
C GLY A 188 -4.99 34.17 5.66
N ARG A 189 -5.87 35.07 6.12
CA ARG A 189 -7.16 34.66 6.69
C ARG A 189 -8.05 33.98 5.67
N GLU A 190 -8.09 34.46 4.43
CA GLU A 190 -8.89 33.88 3.35
C GLU A 190 -8.31 32.53 2.89
N LEU A 191 -7.02 32.49 2.54
CA LEU A 191 -6.32 31.26 2.14
C LEU A 191 -6.49 30.16 3.18
N MET A 192 -6.33 30.52 4.45
CA MET A 192 -6.43 29.58 5.56
C MET A 192 -7.88 29.22 5.90
N GLY A 193 -8.83 30.15 5.72
CA GLY A 193 -10.25 29.93 5.95
C GLY A 193 -10.88 28.92 4.99
N THR A 194 -10.30 28.73 3.81
CA THR A 194 -10.73 27.65 2.90
C THR A 194 -10.27 26.25 3.35
N GLY A 195 -9.29 26.15 4.25
CA GLY A 195 -8.65 24.90 4.66
C GLY A 195 -7.82 24.19 3.57
N LYS A 196 -7.99 24.51 2.28
CA LYS A 196 -7.34 23.81 1.15
C LYS A 196 -5.82 23.91 1.17
N VAL A 197 -5.29 25.09 1.51
CA VAL A 197 -3.84 25.30 1.59
C VAL A 197 -3.22 24.48 2.73
N LEU A 198 -3.93 24.32 3.85
CA LEU A 198 -3.48 23.48 4.95
C LEU A 198 -3.42 22.00 4.57
N LEU A 199 -4.48 21.50 3.93
CA LEU A 199 -4.53 20.13 3.41
C LEU A 199 -3.37 19.90 2.44
N ALA A 200 -3.14 20.83 1.51
CA ALA A 200 -2.04 20.76 0.57
C ALA A 200 -0.65 20.79 1.23
N LEU A 201 -0.42 21.66 2.22
CA LEU A 201 0.84 21.69 2.96
C LEU A 201 1.10 20.38 3.72
N ASN A 202 0.05 19.83 4.32
CA ASN A 202 0.10 18.55 5.00
C ASN A 202 0.46 17.45 3.99
N ASP A 203 -0.26 17.35 2.88
CA ASP A 203 0.02 16.38 1.81
C ASP A 203 1.45 16.53 1.27
N ILE A 204 1.96 17.75 1.12
CA ILE A 204 3.34 17.97 0.68
C ILE A 204 4.34 17.37 1.66
N ALA A 205 4.22 17.68 2.95
CA ALA A 205 5.13 17.18 3.96
C ALA A 205 5.11 15.65 4.06
N ASN A 206 3.93 15.04 3.96
CA ASN A 206 3.77 13.60 4.19
C ASN A 206 4.24 12.76 3.00
N ASN A 207 3.96 13.24 1.79
CA ASN A 207 4.32 12.52 0.57
C ASN A 207 5.80 12.68 0.18
N LEU A 208 6.54 13.60 0.80
CA LEU A 208 8.00 13.71 0.63
C LEU A 208 8.81 12.67 1.44
N ALA A 209 8.25 12.14 2.53
CA ALA A 209 8.96 11.23 3.42
C ALA A 209 9.42 9.90 2.76
N PRO A 210 8.62 9.24 1.90
CA PRO A 210 9.07 8.03 1.18
C PRO A 210 10.31 8.26 0.31
N TYR A 211 10.42 9.43 -0.32
CA TYR A 211 11.58 9.77 -1.15
C TYR A 211 12.85 9.96 -0.31
N ALA A 212 12.73 10.62 0.84
CA ALA A 212 13.84 10.75 1.79
C ALA A 212 14.30 9.37 2.32
N LEU A 213 13.35 8.48 2.65
CA LEU A 213 13.62 7.09 3.05
C LEU A 213 14.36 6.30 1.98
N MET A 214 13.94 6.44 0.72
CA MET A 214 14.57 5.76 -0.39
C MET A 214 16.03 6.21 -0.56
N ALA A 215 16.30 7.51 -0.59
CA ALA A 215 17.68 7.97 -0.77
C ALA A 215 18.60 7.59 0.37
N PHE A 216 18.10 7.60 1.61
CA PHE A 216 18.89 7.12 2.73
C PHE A 216 19.18 5.61 2.64
N ALA A 217 18.20 4.82 2.19
CA ALA A 217 18.40 3.39 1.99
C ALA A 217 19.39 3.08 0.83
N VAL A 218 19.47 3.96 -0.17
CA VAL A 218 20.41 3.86 -1.30
C VAL A 218 21.80 4.34 -0.91
N ASN A 219 21.88 5.42 -0.15
CA ASN A 219 23.13 6.00 0.32
C ASN A 219 22.99 6.50 1.77
N PRO A 220 23.48 5.72 2.75
CA PRO A 220 23.46 6.15 4.15
C PRO A 220 24.29 7.40 4.45
N ALA A 221 25.19 7.80 3.54
CA ALA A 221 25.99 9.01 3.67
C ALA A 221 25.23 10.29 3.28
N VAL A 222 24.01 10.18 2.76
CA VAL A 222 23.07 11.30 2.60
C VAL A 222 22.80 11.85 4.01
N GLY A 223 23.49 12.95 4.33
CA GLY A 223 23.81 13.38 5.71
C GLY A 223 22.63 13.87 6.57
N MET A 224 22.95 14.61 7.65
CA MET A 224 21.98 15.05 8.69
C MET A 224 20.70 15.71 8.17
N THR A 225 20.73 16.37 7.01
CA THR A 225 19.57 16.95 6.32
C THR A 225 18.54 15.90 5.92
N ALA A 226 18.97 14.74 5.44
CA ALA A 226 18.08 13.63 5.16
C ALA A 226 17.54 13.01 6.44
N LYS A 227 18.30 12.93 7.54
CA LYS A 227 17.77 12.50 8.86
C LYS A 227 16.61 13.37 9.33
N PHE A 228 16.71 14.68 9.18
CA PHE A 228 15.63 15.59 9.56
C PHE A 228 14.40 15.51 8.63
N ALA A 229 14.61 15.16 7.36
CA ALA A 229 13.53 14.92 6.40
C ALA A 229 12.91 13.52 6.47
N LEU A 230 13.70 12.50 6.81
CA LEU A 230 13.30 11.11 7.06
C LEU A 230 12.26 11.05 8.18
N THR A 231 12.42 11.91 9.20
CA THR A 231 11.46 12.03 10.30
C THR A 231 10.20 12.83 9.93
N GLY A 232 10.14 13.43 8.74
CA GLY A 232 9.12 14.43 8.39
C GLY A 232 9.19 15.68 9.28
N GLY A 233 10.22 15.81 10.13
CA GLY A 233 10.27 16.75 11.24
C GLY A 233 10.10 18.18 10.80
N ALA A 234 10.94 18.71 9.90
CA ALA A 234 10.88 20.12 9.48
C ALA A 234 9.54 20.51 8.84
N ALA A 235 9.15 19.79 7.79
CA ALA A 235 7.97 20.14 7.00
C ALA A 235 6.69 19.88 7.78
N ALA A 236 6.57 18.73 8.44
CA ALA A 236 5.41 18.43 9.27
C ALA A 236 5.35 19.33 10.51
N THR A 237 6.49 19.66 11.15
CA THR A 237 6.47 20.64 12.25
C THR A 237 6.11 22.03 11.78
N SER A 238 6.49 22.43 10.57
CA SER A 238 6.12 23.74 10.03
C SER A 238 4.63 23.80 9.65
N ALA A 239 4.12 22.77 8.97
CA ALA A 239 2.70 22.64 8.63
C ALA A 239 1.83 22.58 9.90
N LEU A 240 2.22 21.74 10.86
CA LEU A 240 1.54 21.65 12.14
C LEU A 240 1.70 22.95 12.92
N SER A 241 2.86 23.62 12.97
CA SER A 241 3.03 24.92 13.66
C SER A 241 2.13 26.01 13.08
N THR A 242 1.92 25.99 11.76
CA THR A 242 0.98 26.88 11.07
C THR A 242 -0.44 26.59 11.51
N PHE A 243 -0.80 25.30 11.54
CA PHE A 243 -2.08 24.85 12.07
C PHE A 243 -2.27 25.22 13.56
N VAL A 244 -1.24 25.06 14.40
CA VAL A 244 -1.26 25.48 15.80
C VAL A 244 -1.58 26.97 15.90
N LYS A 245 -0.83 27.81 15.16
CA LYS A 245 -1.02 29.26 15.16
C LYS A 245 -2.42 29.67 14.70
N MET A 246 -3.00 28.94 13.75
CA MET A 246 -4.38 29.18 13.32
C MET A 246 -5.40 28.84 14.39
N VAL A 247 -5.23 27.69 15.06
CA VAL A 247 -6.11 27.32 16.16
C VAL A 247 -5.96 28.32 17.30
N ASP A 248 -4.74 28.76 17.60
CA ASP A 248 -4.46 29.80 18.61
C ASP A 248 -5.10 31.16 18.26
N GLN A 249 -5.34 31.41 16.96
CA GLN A 249 -6.04 32.59 16.46
C GLN A 249 -7.57 32.40 16.36
N ASN A 250 -8.12 31.28 16.86
CA ASN A 250 -9.54 30.91 16.77
C ASN A 250 -10.09 30.91 15.33
N THR A 251 -9.26 30.64 14.32
CA THR A 251 -9.71 30.64 12.92
C THR A 251 -10.34 29.31 12.49
N VAL A 252 -10.30 28.29 13.34
CA VAL A 252 -10.83 26.96 13.01
C VAL A 252 -12.31 26.88 13.35
N ASP A 253 -13.15 27.08 12.34
CA ASP A 253 -14.60 26.84 12.43
C ASP A 253 -14.93 25.36 12.13
N MET A 254 -15.40 24.62 13.14
CA MET A 254 -15.82 23.22 12.98
C MET A 254 -17.07 23.05 12.13
N ASN A 255 -17.82 24.12 11.79
CA ASN A 255 -18.94 24.01 10.86
C ASN A 255 -18.47 23.89 9.41
N VAL A 256 -17.23 24.29 9.10
CA VAL A 256 -16.61 24.16 7.79
C VAL A 256 -16.09 22.72 7.60
N PRO A 257 -16.58 21.95 6.61
CA PRO A 257 -16.13 20.58 6.35
C PRO A 257 -14.62 20.43 6.16
N GLU A 258 -13.99 21.38 5.50
CA GLU A 258 -12.57 21.40 5.18
C GLU A 258 -11.71 21.50 6.45
N HIS A 259 -12.16 22.28 7.44
CA HIS A 259 -11.48 22.37 8.74
C HIS A 259 -11.56 21.06 9.52
N ARG A 260 -12.74 20.41 9.51
CA ARG A 260 -12.92 19.10 10.16
C ARG A 260 -12.03 18.04 9.52
N MET A 261 -11.97 18.06 8.19
CA MET A 261 -11.10 17.18 7.42
C MET A 261 -9.63 17.42 7.76
N ALA A 262 -9.20 18.69 7.81
CA ALA A 262 -7.83 19.05 8.14
C ALA A 262 -7.41 18.57 9.53
N ILE A 263 -8.29 18.65 10.54
CA ILE A 263 -7.99 18.13 11.89
C ILE A 263 -7.78 16.61 11.86
N LEU A 264 -8.67 15.89 11.19
CA LEU A 264 -8.57 14.44 11.07
C LEU A 264 -7.29 14.03 10.37
N GLN A 265 -7.00 14.66 9.22
CA GLN A 265 -5.77 14.41 8.48
C GLN A 265 -4.53 14.78 9.31
N ASN A 266 -4.49 15.93 9.97
CA ASN A 266 -3.36 16.32 10.82
C ASN A 266 -3.18 15.35 12.00
N THR A 267 -4.27 14.80 12.56
CA THR A 267 -4.20 13.80 13.62
C THR A 267 -3.65 12.48 13.10
N CYS A 268 -4.13 12.02 11.95
CA CYS A 268 -3.59 10.86 11.24
C CYS A 268 -2.09 10.99 10.97
N GLN A 269 -1.65 12.18 10.56
CA GLN A 269 -0.25 12.42 10.23
C GLN A 269 0.61 12.54 11.48
N PHE A 270 0.09 13.16 12.54
CA PHE A 270 0.75 13.12 13.84
C PHE A 270 0.95 11.68 14.32
N TRP A 271 -0.08 10.84 14.24
CA TRP A 271 0.03 9.44 14.65
C TRP A 271 1.09 8.68 13.83
N LYS A 272 1.17 8.92 12.51
CA LYS A 272 2.27 8.38 11.68
C LYS A 272 3.65 8.88 12.12
N ILE A 273 3.77 10.16 12.47
CA ILE A 273 5.02 10.74 12.98
C ILE A 273 5.39 10.11 14.32
N ASP A 274 4.45 9.98 15.24
CA ASP A 274 4.65 9.33 16.55
C ASP A 274 5.14 7.89 16.36
N ARG A 275 4.51 7.11 15.49
CA ARG A 275 4.98 5.75 15.15
C ARG A 275 6.38 5.72 14.55
N LYS A 276 6.70 6.63 13.62
CA LYS A 276 8.07 6.75 13.09
C LYS A 276 9.08 7.07 14.19
N ILE A 277 8.74 7.97 15.11
CA ILE A 277 9.58 8.33 16.26
C ILE A 277 9.74 7.14 17.20
N SER A 278 8.67 6.39 17.46
CA SER A 278 8.70 5.15 18.23
C SER A 278 9.65 4.12 17.59
N TYR A 279 9.55 3.90 16.27
CA TYR A 279 10.48 3.01 15.56
C TYR A 279 11.92 3.51 15.59
N MET A 280 12.17 4.81 15.49
CA MET A 280 13.53 5.33 15.64
C MET A 280 14.07 5.14 17.06
N ARG A 281 13.22 5.27 18.09
CA ARG A 281 13.59 4.96 19.48
C ARG A 281 13.93 3.48 19.64
N LEU A 282 13.07 2.59 19.17
CA LEU A 282 13.30 1.13 19.19
C LEU A 282 14.55 0.73 18.39
N ALA A 283 14.81 1.37 17.25
CA ALA A 283 16.01 1.13 16.48
C ALA A 283 17.26 1.56 17.25
N SER A 284 17.17 2.72 17.92
CA SER A 284 18.25 3.26 18.73
C SER A 284 18.56 2.44 19.99
N THR A 285 17.59 1.68 20.50
CA THR A 285 17.77 0.73 21.60
C THR A 285 18.17 -0.67 21.13
N GLN A 286 18.53 -0.82 19.84
CA GLN A 286 18.83 -2.11 19.17
C GLN A 286 17.67 -3.11 19.18
N GLN A 287 16.43 -2.68 19.44
CA GLN A 287 15.21 -3.50 19.39
C GLN A 287 14.63 -3.59 17.97
N ILE A 288 15.49 -3.73 16.97
CA ILE A 288 15.09 -3.77 15.55
C ILE A 288 14.24 -5.01 15.25
N ASP A 289 14.43 -6.08 16.01
CA ASP A 289 13.61 -7.29 15.91
C ASP A 289 12.17 -7.07 16.38
N GLU A 290 11.94 -6.15 17.32
CA GLU A 290 10.60 -5.75 17.76
C GLU A 290 9.88 -4.96 16.65
N ILE A 291 10.58 -4.02 16.02
CA ILE A 291 10.07 -3.29 14.85
C ILE A 291 9.72 -4.25 13.71
N THR A 292 10.61 -5.21 13.43
CA THR A 292 10.39 -6.20 12.38
C THR A 292 9.15 -7.04 12.68
N ARG A 293 8.98 -7.47 13.94
CA ARG A 293 7.82 -8.24 14.39
C ARG A 293 6.52 -7.44 14.30
N ASP A 294 6.54 -6.16 14.68
CA ASP A 294 5.36 -5.29 14.59
C ASP A 294 4.95 -5.06 13.13
N LEU A 295 5.91 -4.78 12.24
CA LEU A 295 5.65 -4.62 10.81
C LEU A 295 5.12 -5.92 10.18
N GLN A 296 5.67 -7.08 10.56
CA GLN A 296 5.17 -8.39 10.12
C GLN A 296 3.77 -8.70 10.63
N LYS A 297 3.45 -8.27 11.86
CA LYS A 297 2.10 -8.42 12.43
C LYS A 297 1.09 -7.55 11.70
N GLU A 298 1.44 -6.34 11.27
CA GLU A 298 0.55 -5.52 10.46
C GLU A 298 0.29 -6.13 9.09
N GLU A 299 1.32 -6.74 8.51
CA GLU A 299 1.22 -7.52 7.28
C GLU A 299 0.32 -8.74 7.44
N SER A 300 0.48 -9.54 8.49
CA SER A 300 -0.40 -10.70 8.72
C SER A 300 -1.86 -10.28 8.94
N LEU A 301 -2.09 -9.14 9.60
CA LEU A 301 -3.44 -8.56 9.74
C LEU A 301 -4.00 -8.07 8.41
N PHE A 302 -3.16 -7.69 7.45
CA PHE A 302 -3.58 -7.35 6.11
C PHE A 302 -3.91 -8.61 5.30
N GLU A 303 -3.10 -9.66 5.40
CA GLU A 303 -3.36 -10.97 4.80
C GLU A 303 -4.70 -11.56 5.31
N GLU A 304 -4.95 -11.49 6.62
CA GLU A 304 -6.22 -11.89 7.23
C GLU A 304 -7.42 -11.08 6.69
N ARG A 305 -7.23 -9.82 6.30
CA ARG A 305 -8.30 -8.95 5.74
C ARG A 305 -8.66 -9.30 4.30
N VAL A 306 -7.74 -9.88 3.53
CA VAL A 306 -7.98 -10.25 2.13
C VAL A 306 -8.90 -11.48 2.03
N GLY A 307 -9.13 -12.19 3.14
CA GLY A 307 -9.95 -13.39 3.19
C GLY A 307 -9.24 -14.59 2.56
N GLU A 308 -9.71 -15.81 2.84
CA GLU A 308 -9.16 -16.99 2.18
C GLU A 308 -9.54 -16.98 0.69
N PRO A 309 -8.56 -17.00 -0.24
CA PRO A 309 -8.84 -17.02 -1.66
C PRO A 309 -9.59 -18.29 -2.06
N SER A 310 -10.48 -18.18 -3.05
CA SER A 310 -11.18 -19.36 -3.57
C SER A 310 -10.20 -20.42 -4.08
N PRO A 311 -10.56 -21.72 -4.12
CA PRO A 311 -9.67 -22.77 -4.64
C PRO A 311 -9.20 -22.50 -6.08
N ALA A 312 -10.03 -21.87 -6.91
CA ALA A 312 -9.68 -21.48 -8.27
C ALA A 312 -8.65 -20.34 -8.29
N LEU A 313 -8.84 -19.34 -7.43
CA LEU A 313 -7.87 -18.27 -7.25
C LEU A 313 -6.56 -18.81 -6.67
N GLN A 314 -6.59 -19.73 -5.70
CA GLN A 314 -5.39 -20.38 -5.14
C GLN A 314 -4.54 -21.07 -6.22
N ALA A 315 -5.18 -21.82 -7.13
CA ALA A 315 -4.49 -22.44 -8.25
C ALA A 315 -3.86 -21.40 -9.19
N THR A 316 -4.58 -20.30 -9.45
CA THR A 316 -4.08 -19.18 -10.25
C THR A 316 -2.90 -18.47 -9.58
N ILE A 317 -2.98 -18.23 -8.27
CA ILE A 317 -1.89 -17.67 -7.46
C ILE A 317 -0.67 -18.58 -7.49
N ALA A 318 -0.84 -19.88 -7.27
CA ALA A 318 0.26 -20.84 -7.32
C ALA A 318 0.92 -20.88 -8.70
N SER A 319 0.13 -20.81 -9.77
CA SER A 319 0.65 -20.72 -11.14
C SER A 319 1.42 -19.42 -11.37
N ARG A 320 0.90 -18.29 -10.87
CA ARG A 320 1.59 -16.99 -10.95
C ARG A 320 2.92 -17.03 -10.18
N GLN A 321 2.91 -17.51 -8.95
CA GLN A 321 4.11 -17.62 -8.11
C GLN A 321 5.19 -18.49 -8.75
N LYS A 322 4.79 -19.64 -9.32
CA LYS A 322 5.71 -20.49 -10.08
C LYS A 322 6.31 -19.73 -11.28
N MET A 323 5.49 -19.04 -12.05
CA MET A 323 5.95 -18.22 -13.19
C MET A 323 6.90 -17.10 -12.75
N ASP A 324 6.61 -16.43 -11.63
CA ASP A 324 7.47 -15.37 -11.08
C ASP A 324 8.84 -15.92 -10.64
N ILE A 325 8.88 -17.11 -10.02
CA ILE A 325 10.12 -17.81 -9.65
C ILE A 325 10.93 -18.18 -10.90
N ASP A 326 10.28 -18.80 -11.88
CA ASP A 326 10.94 -19.24 -13.11
C ASP A 326 11.46 -18.03 -13.93
N THR A 327 10.68 -16.94 -13.97
CA THR A 327 11.05 -15.65 -14.58
C THR A 327 12.29 -15.05 -13.91
N LEU A 328 12.32 -15.01 -12.57
CA LEU A 328 13.44 -14.45 -11.82
C LEU A 328 14.74 -15.24 -12.08
N GLU A 329 14.68 -16.58 -12.13
CA GLU A 329 15.87 -17.38 -12.43
C GLU A 329 16.33 -17.17 -13.88
N ILE A 330 15.41 -17.05 -14.85
CA ILE A 330 15.75 -16.70 -16.23
C ILE A 330 16.43 -15.33 -16.31
N GLU A 331 15.88 -14.30 -15.67
CA GLU A 331 16.47 -12.96 -15.64
C GLU A 331 17.86 -12.95 -15.00
N ARG A 332 18.04 -13.73 -13.93
CA ARG A 332 19.33 -13.90 -13.26
C ARG A 332 20.36 -14.57 -14.17
N LEU A 333 19.96 -15.62 -14.90
CA LEU A 333 20.81 -16.31 -15.87
C LEU A 333 21.13 -15.42 -17.06
N VAL A 334 20.16 -14.69 -17.62
CA VAL A 334 20.38 -13.70 -18.67
C VAL A 334 21.37 -12.64 -18.21
N SER A 335 21.21 -12.08 -17.01
CA SER A 335 22.12 -11.06 -16.47
C SER A 335 23.56 -11.58 -16.34
N ARG A 336 23.72 -12.81 -15.83
CA ARG A 336 25.03 -13.47 -15.73
C ARG A 336 25.66 -13.70 -17.10
N HIS A 337 24.90 -14.21 -18.06
CA HIS A 337 25.40 -14.49 -19.41
C HIS A 337 25.65 -13.22 -20.22
N HIS A 338 24.88 -12.16 -19.99
CA HIS A 338 25.09 -10.84 -20.58
C HIS A 338 26.45 -10.27 -20.18
N GLN A 339 26.83 -10.35 -18.90
CA GLN A 339 28.16 -9.93 -18.44
C GLN A 339 29.28 -10.70 -19.15
N GLY A 340 29.13 -12.03 -19.28
CA GLY A 340 30.08 -12.85 -20.03
C GLY A 340 30.18 -12.44 -21.51
N LEU A 341 29.03 -12.22 -22.16
CA LEU A 341 28.95 -11.81 -23.56
C LEU A 341 29.58 -10.44 -23.81
N MET A 342 29.39 -9.47 -22.90
CA MET A 342 29.97 -8.13 -23.01
C MET A 342 31.50 -8.14 -23.09
N ILE A 343 32.17 -9.08 -22.40
CA ILE A 343 33.63 -9.24 -22.48
C ILE A 343 34.05 -9.60 -23.91
N TYR A 344 33.40 -10.61 -24.51
CA TYR A 344 33.70 -11.04 -25.87
C TYR A 344 33.29 -10.01 -26.92
N GLU A 345 32.19 -9.28 -26.72
CA GLU A 345 31.79 -8.19 -27.60
C GLU A 345 32.78 -7.02 -27.57
N ALA A 346 33.35 -6.70 -26.40
CA ALA A 346 34.41 -5.70 -26.28
C ALA A 346 35.68 -6.17 -27.01
N GLN A 347 36.14 -7.40 -26.78
CA GLN A 347 37.30 -7.97 -27.47
C GLN A 347 37.12 -8.02 -29.00
N LEU A 348 35.93 -8.40 -29.48
CA LEU A 348 35.61 -8.41 -30.92
C LEU A 348 35.52 -7.01 -31.52
N ARG A 349 35.12 -6.01 -30.72
CA ARG A 349 35.08 -4.60 -31.12
C ARG A 349 36.48 -4.00 -31.21
N ASP A 350 37.35 -4.32 -30.26
CA ASP A 350 38.74 -3.85 -30.23
C ASP A 350 39.59 -4.52 -31.33
N SER A 351 39.22 -5.75 -31.72
CA SER A 351 39.83 -6.50 -32.82
C SER A 351 39.24 -6.19 -34.21
N ARG A 352 38.51 -5.08 -34.39
CA ARG A 352 37.97 -4.68 -35.71
C ARG A 352 39.02 -4.65 -36.81
N ASN A 353 40.23 -4.17 -36.49
CA ASN A 353 41.35 -4.07 -37.42
C ASN A 353 42.35 -5.24 -37.31
N ASN A 354 42.04 -6.25 -36.48
CA ASN A 354 42.90 -7.41 -36.27
C ASN A 354 42.08 -8.71 -36.44
N PRO A 355 41.93 -9.21 -37.68
CA PRO A 355 41.15 -10.41 -37.98
C PRO A 355 41.65 -11.66 -37.24
N LEU A 356 42.96 -11.77 -37.02
CA LEU A 356 43.53 -12.89 -36.28
C LEU A 356 43.04 -12.89 -34.83
N LEU A 357 43.08 -11.74 -34.14
CA LEU A 357 42.58 -11.62 -32.78
C LEU A 357 41.09 -11.96 -32.71
N ALA A 358 40.27 -11.48 -33.65
CA ALA A 358 38.85 -11.81 -33.71
C ALA A 358 38.58 -13.32 -33.91
N CYS A 359 39.38 -13.98 -34.76
CA CYS A 359 39.30 -15.43 -34.98
C CYS A 359 39.71 -16.22 -33.72
N VAL A 360 40.77 -15.79 -33.03
CA VAL A 360 41.23 -16.42 -31.77
C VAL A 360 40.18 -16.25 -30.66
N THR A 361 39.55 -15.08 -30.54
CA THR A 361 38.44 -14.87 -29.60
C THR A 361 37.27 -15.81 -29.90
N GLY A 362 36.92 -16.01 -31.18
CA GLY A 362 35.92 -17.00 -31.58
C GLY A 362 36.32 -18.44 -31.26
N HIS A 363 37.59 -18.80 -31.43
CA HIS A 363 38.14 -20.11 -31.07
C HIS A 363 38.00 -20.39 -29.57
N GLU A 364 38.43 -19.44 -28.74
CA GLU A 364 38.32 -19.56 -27.28
C GLU A 364 36.87 -19.78 -26.86
N LEU A 365 35.95 -18.97 -27.37
CA LEU A 365 34.53 -19.08 -27.06
C LEU A 365 33.94 -20.43 -27.51
N LEU A 366 34.36 -20.93 -28.67
CA LEU A 366 33.96 -22.25 -29.18
C LEU A 366 34.51 -23.39 -28.30
N GLY A 367 35.75 -23.26 -27.84
CA GLY A 367 36.36 -24.21 -26.90
C GLY A 367 35.63 -24.27 -25.57
N ILE A 368 35.26 -23.10 -25.01
CA ILE A 368 34.45 -23.03 -23.78
C ILE A 368 33.10 -23.70 -24.00
N PHE A 369 32.42 -23.42 -25.12
CA PHE A 369 31.15 -24.06 -25.45
C PHE A 369 31.28 -25.59 -25.50
N GLN A 370 32.29 -26.12 -26.18
CA GLN A 370 32.49 -27.56 -26.32
C GLN A 370 32.84 -28.23 -24.98
N SER A 371 33.72 -27.61 -24.18
CA SER A 371 34.10 -28.12 -22.86
C SER A 371 32.92 -28.14 -21.89
N GLY A 372 32.03 -27.14 -21.96
CA GLY A 372 30.82 -27.05 -21.16
C GLY A 372 29.77 -28.14 -21.46
N LEU A 373 29.87 -28.83 -22.59
CA LEU A 373 28.98 -29.96 -22.94
C LEU A 373 29.49 -31.31 -22.43
N SER A 374 30.75 -31.40 -21.99
CA SER A 374 31.45 -32.68 -21.74
C SER A 374 31.42 -33.14 -20.29
N GLY A 375 30.92 -32.33 -19.34
CA GLY A 375 30.81 -32.71 -17.94
C GLY A 375 29.55 -33.54 -17.67
N PHE A 376 29.73 -34.81 -17.30
CA PHE A 376 28.67 -35.82 -17.11
C PHE A 376 27.59 -35.49 -16.06
N ASN A 377 27.68 -34.36 -15.35
CA ASN A 377 26.71 -33.88 -14.37
C ASN A 377 26.73 -32.34 -14.19
N SER A 378 27.42 -31.58 -15.05
CA SER A 378 27.54 -30.12 -14.87
C SER A 378 26.47 -29.39 -15.68
N THR A 379 25.75 -28.47 -15.04
CA THR A 379 24.95 -27.46 -15.73
C THR A 379 25.79 -26.81 -16.84
N PRO A 380 25.27 -26.67 -18.06
CA PRO A 380 26.07 -26.17 -19.18
C PRO A 380 26.69 -24.82 -18.84
N ALA A 381 27.97 -24.64 -19.14
CA ALA A 381 28.62 -23.35 -18.93
C ALA A 381 28.20 -22.35 -20.02
N PHE A 382 28.44 -21.06 -19.78
CA PHE A 382 28.39 -20.06 -20.85
C PHE A 382 29.36 -20.46 -21.98
N PRO A 383 29.00 -20.35 -23.28
CA PRO A 383 27.74 -19.83 -23.81
C PRO A 383 26.64 -20.88 -24.03
N ALA A 384 26.90 -22.18 -23.81
CA ALA A 384 25.93 -23.26 -24.06
C ALA A 384 24.63 -23.11 -23.24
N ALA A 385 24.72 -22.66 -21.98
CA ALA A 385 23.53 -22.40 -21.14
C ALA A 385 22.55 -21.36 -21.73
N MET A 386 22.99 -20.50 -22.65
CA MET A 386 22.11 -19.46 -23.20
C MET A 386 20.96 -20.05 -24.03
N LEU A 387 21.18 -21.18 -24.70
CA LEU A 387 20.11 -21.89 -25.40
C LEU A 387 19.11 -22.51 -24.42
N ASN A 388 19.59 -23.05 -23.30
CA ASN A 388 18.70 -23.56 -22.25
C ASN A 388 17.84 -22.44 -21.63
N VAL A 389 18.41 -21.23 -21.48
CA VAL A 389 17.67 -20.05 -21.01
C VAL A 389 16.59 -19.65 -22.02
N LEU A 390 16.89 -19.70 -23.32
CA LEU A 390 15.90 -19.46 -24.37
C LEU A 390 14.78 -20.51 -24.36
N ASP A 391 15.12 -21.79 -24.25
CA ASP A 391 14.13 -22.87 -24.18
C ASP A 391 13.27 -22.77 -22.92
N ALA A 392 13.87 -22.44 -21.77
CA ALA A 392 13.14 -22.21 -20.52
C ALA A 392 12.18 -21.03 -20.65
N ALA A 393 12.61 -19.90 -21.24
CA ALA A 393 11.75 -18.75 -21.49
C ALA A 393 10.58 -19.08 -22.42
N ALA A 394 10.81 -19.90 -23.45
CA ALA A 394 9.77 -20.35 -24.36
C ALA A 394 8.72 -21.25 -23.67
N GLN A 395 9.12 -22.02 -22.66
CA GLN A 395 8.24 -22.92 -21.92
C GLN A 395 7.35 -22.21 -20.90
N LEU A 396 7.60 -20.93 -20.58
CA LEU A 396 6.76 -20.14 -19.67
C LEU A 396 5.34 -19.89 -20.21
N ARG A 397 5.07 -20.18 -21.49
CA ARG A 397 3.77 -19.97 -22.15
C ARG A 397 3.02 -21.28 -22.35
N PRO A 398 2.39 -21.86 -21.31
CA PRO A 398 1.66 -23.12 -21.45
C PRO A 398 0.48 -22.96 -22.43
N GLY A 399 0.35 -23.91 -23.35
CA GLY A 399 -0.75 -23.98 -24.31
C GLY A 399 -0.60 -23.10 -25.56
N VAL A 400 0.52 -22.39 -25.71
CA VAL A 400 0.88 -21.70 -26.97
C VAL A 400 1.73 -22.64 -27.82
N ALA A 401 1.50 -22.64 -29.14
CA ALA A 401 2.33 -23.42 -30.06
C ALA A 401 3.81 -23.01 -29.93
N PRO A 402 4.77 -23.94 -30.14
CA PRO A 402 6.20 -23.63 -30.03
C PRO A 402 6.58 -22.41 -30.88
N ASP A 403 7.24 -21.43 -30.27
CA ASP A 403 7.63 -20.21 -30.96
C ASP A 403 8.68 -20.52 -32.04
N THR A 404 8.30 -20.35 -33.31
CA THR A 404 9.19 -20.58 -34.46
C THR A 404 10.47 -19.73 -34.42
N ARG A 405 10.49 -18.62 -33.68
CA ARG A 405 11.71 -17.80 -33.45
C ARG A 405 12.76 -18.60 -32.67
N VAL A 406 12.35 -19.43 -31.71
CA VAL A 406 13.25 -20.24 -30.88
C VAL A 406 13.95 -21.29 -31.73
N SER A 407 13.19 -22.05 -32.52
CA SER A 407 13.76 -23.08 -33.40
C SER A 407 14.62 -22.49 -34.51
N THR A 408 14.22 -21.34 -35.08
CA THR A 408 15.01 -20.62 -36.08
C THR A 408 16.34 -20.14 -35.51
N LEU A 409 16.33 -19.56 -34.30
CA LEU A 409 17.54 -19.04 -33.66
C LEU A 409 18.46 -20.17 -33.19
N GLY A 410 17.90 -21.26 -32.67
CA GLY A 410 18.66 -22.48 -32.35
C GLY A 410 19.32 -23.10 -33.59
N ALA A 411 18.61 -23.15 -34.73
CA ALA A 411 19.18 -23.61 -35.99
C ALA A 411 20.28 -22.66 -36.49
N PHE A 412 20.06 -21.35 -36.40
CA PHE A 412 21.06 -20.34 -36.78
C PHE A 412 22.33 -20.43 -35.94
N GLU A 413 22.20 -20.55 -34.61
CA GLU A 413 23.33 -20.77 -33.69
C GLU A 413 24.13 -22.01 -34.09
N ALA A 414 23.44 -23.14 -34.31
CA ALA A 414 24.09 -24.39 -34.67
C ALA A 414 24.85 -24.29 -36.01
N ILE A 415 24.30 -23.56 -36.98
CA ILE A 415 24.93 -23.32 -38.28
C ILE A 415 26.14 -22.39 -38.12
N ALA A 416 26.00 -21.27 -37.41
CA ALA A 416 27.08 -20.32 -37.16
C ALA A 416 28.26 -21.00 -36.47
N ARG A 417 27.99 -21.81 -35.45
CA ARG A 417 28.98 -22.61 -34.72
C ARG A 417 29.71 -23.60 -35.62
N ARG A 418 28.99 -24.33 -36.48
CA ARG A 418 29.62 -25.27 -37.44
C ARG A 418 30.50 -24.55 -38.45
N LYS A 419 30.06 -23.39 -38.96
CA LYS A 419 30.85 -22.57 -39.90
C LYS A 419 32.11 -22.02 -39.25
N LEU A 420 32.01 -21.55 -38.01
CA LEU A 420 33.17 -21.12 -37.23
C LEU A 420 34.16 -22.27 -37.03
N ALA A 421 33.70 -23.43 -36.56
CA ALA A 421 34.56 -24.60 -36.38
C ALA A 421 35.28 -25.04 -37.66
N ALA A 422 34.60 -24.95 -38.81
CA ALA A 422 35.17 -25.32 -40.11
C ALA A 422 36.22 -24.31 -40.61
N THR A 423 35.96 -23.00 -40.46
CA THR A 423 36.89 -21.93 -40.89
C THR A 423 38.11 -21.85 -39.97
N LEU A 424 37.91 -22.09 -38.69
CA LEU A 424 38.94 -22.05 -37.67
C LEU A 424 40.06 -23.08 -37.87
N ARG A 425 39.70 -24.31 -38.26
CA ARG A 425 40.69 -25.36 -38.59
C ARG A 425 41.62 -24.96 -39.74
N ARG A 426 41.13 -24.17 -40.71
CA ARG A 426 41.93 -23.69 -41.84
C ARG A 426 42.77 -22.47 -41.46
N ALA A 427 42.21 -21.57 -40.65
CA ALA A 427 42.88 -20.34 -40.23
C ALA A 427 44.07 -20.60 -39.28
N LEU A 428 44.05 -21.70 -38.53
CA LEU A 428 45.10 -22.08 -37.57
C LEU A 428 46.10 -23.11 -38.12
N ASP A 429 45.98 -23.53 -39.38
CA ASP A 429 46.94 -24.45 -39.98
C ASP A 429 48.25 -23.72 -40.28
N GLU A 430 49.29 -23.98 -39.48
CA GLU A 430 50.61 -23.34 -39.60
C GLU A 430 51.25 -23.55 -40.98
N SER A 431 50.85 -24.59 -41.72
CA SER A 431 51.38 -24.88 -43.05
C SER A 431 50.82 -23.99 -44.15
N VAL A 432 49.71 -23.27 -43.89
CA VAL A 432 49.01 -22.43 -44.87
C VAL A 432 48.65 -21.08 -44.25
N HIS A 433 49.46 -20.04 -44.52
CA HIS A 433 49.10 -18.65 -44.18
C HIS A 433 48.01 -18.12 -45.11
N ASP A 434 46.76 -18.57 -44.91
CA ASP A 434 45.58 -18.12 -45.66
C ASP A 434 44.90 -16.94 -44.95
N GLU A 435 45.26 -15.71 -45.35
CA GLU A 435 44.66 -14.46 -44.85
C GLU A 435 43.14 -14.43 -45.08
N GLU A 436 42.64 -15.03 -46.15
CA GLU A 436 41.21 -15.11 -46.45
C GLU A 436 40.49 -16.05 -45.47
N ALA A 437 41.13 -17.16 -45.07
CA ALA A 437 40.60 -18.03 -44.00
C ALA A 437 40.53 -17.30 -42.65
N VAL A 438 41.55 -16.52 -42.29
CA VAL A 438 41.55 -15.73 -41.05
C VAL A 438 40.43 -14.69 -41.05
N ASN A 439 40.26 -13.95 -42.16
CA ASN A 439 39.16 -12.98 -42.31
C ASN A 439 37.78 -13.64 -42.22
N ARG A 440 37.58 -14.78 -42.90
CA ARG A 440 36.33 -15.54 -42.79
C ARG A 440 36.06 -16.03 -41.37
N CYS A 441 37.07 -16.52 -40.67
CA CYS A 441 36.96 -16.93 -39.28
C CYS A 441 36.56 -15.76 -38.36
N ALA A 442 37.18 -14.59 -38.55
CA ALA A 442 36.82 -13.36 -37.81
C ALA A 442 35.34 -12.98 -38.01
N ASP A 443 34.85 -13.01 -39.25
CA ASP A 443 33.45 -12.69 -39.56
C ASP A 443 32.46 -13.71 -39.00
N GLN A 444 32.79 -15.02 -39.06
CA GLN A 444 31.98 -16.05 -38.42
C GLN A 444 31.96 -15.90 -36.88
N SER A 445 33.08 -15.49 -36.28
CA SER A 445 33.18 -15.23 -34.84
C SER A 445 32.26 -14.09 -34.43
N ARG A 446 32.27 -12.98 -35.16
CA ARG A 446 31.37 -11.84 -34.96
C ARG A 446 29.90 -12.21 -35.18
N ALA A 447 29.60 -13.00 -36.21
CA ALA A 447 28.25 -13.46 -36.50
C ALA A 447 27.70 -14.35 -35.38
N TRP A 448 28.52 -15.26 -34.83
CA TRP A 448 28.12 -16.15 -33.74
C TRP A 448 27.92 -15.39 -32.42
N VAL A 449 28.82 -14.47 -32.05
CA VAL A 449 28.59 -13.58 -30.89
C VAL A 449 27.33 -12.73 -31.08
N GLY A 450 27.08 -12.25 -32.31
CA GLY A 450 25.83 -11.59 -32.67
C GLY A 450 24.59 -12.46 -32.46
N SER A 451 24.65 -13.76 -32.78
CA SER A 451 23.53 -14.69 -32.51
C SER A 451 23.30 -14.90 -31.02
N LEU A 452 24.38 -15.00 -30.22
CA LEU A 452 24.27 -15.14 -28.78
C LEU A 452 23.58 -13.93 -28.14
N ARG A 453 23.87 -12.71 -28.60
CA ARG A 453 23.13 -11.50 -28.17
C ARG A 453 21.64 -11.59 -28.50
N GLN A 454 21.30 -11.99 -29.73
CA GLN A 454 19.90 -12.18 -30.13
C GLN A 454 19.20 -13.23 -29.27
N THR A 455 19.90 -14.30 -28.85
CA THR A 455 19.37 -15.32 -27.94
C THR A 455 18.98 -14.71 -26.60
N LEU A 456 19.83 -13.92 -25.95
CA LEU A 456 19.48 -13.27 -24.68
C LEU A 456 18.32 -12.29 -24.81
N THR A 457 18.33 -11.48 -25.88
CA THR A 457 17.25 -10.52 -26.14
C THR A 457 15.92 -11.23 -26.36
N LEU A 458 15.91 -12.32 -27.13
CA LEU A 458 14.71 -13.12 -27.36
C LEU A 458 14.25 -13.82 -26.08
N SER A 459 15.15 -14.35 -25.24
CA SER A 459 14.80 -14.92 -23.94
C SER A 459 14.03 -13.93 -23.08
N LEU A 460 14.55 -12.71 -22.90
CA LEU A 460 13.85 -11.66 -22.13
C LEU A 460 12.50 -11.27 -22.76
N THR A 461 12.45 -11.20 -24.09
CA THR A 461 11.21 -10.88 -24.81
C THR A 461 10.15 -11.95 -24.55
N LEU A 462 10.50 -13.23 -24.64
CA LEU A 462 9.60 -14.35 -24.38
C LEU A 462 9.14 -14.40 -22.93
N THR A 463 10.04 -14.12 -21.97
CA THR A 463 9.70 -14.01 -20.55
C THR A 463 8.67 -12.90 -20.28
N ASN A 464 8.86 -11.73 -20.87
CA ASN A 464 7.90 -10.62 -20.76
C ASN A 464 6.55 -10.96 -21.44
N GLU A 465 6.59 -11.50 -22.66
CA GLU A 465 5.38 -11.96 -23.38
C GLU A 465 4.62 -13.03 -22.58
N ALA A 466 5.32 -13.92 -21.85
CA ALA A 466 4.69 -14.92 -21.00
C ALA A 466 3.95 -14.29 -19.81
N ARG A 467 4.58 -13.29 -19.18
CA ARG A 467 3.99 -12.55 -18.07
C ARG A 467 2.75 -11.77 -18.52
N ASP A 468 2.85 -11.09 -19.66
CA ASP A 468 1.74 -10.33 -20.24
C ASP A 468 0.58 -11.25 -20.65
N PHE A 469 0.90 -12.42 -21.23
CA PHE A 469 -0.11 -13.42 -21.56
C PHE A 469 -0.84 -13.96 -20.32
N PHE A 470 -0.11 -14.21 -19.23
CA PHE A 470 -0.70 -14.64 -17.96
C PHE A 470 -1.66 -13.56 -17.41
N GLU A 471 -1.21 -12.31 -17.34
CA GLU A 471 -2.02 -11.18 -16.86
C GLU A 471 -3.25 -10.96 -17.75
N GLN A 472 -3.10 -11.02 -19.07
CA GLN A 472 -4.23 -10.87 -20.00
C GLN A 472 -5.27 -11.98 -19.82
N ARG A 473 -4.84 -13.23 -19.64
CA ARG A 473 -5.74 -14.38 -19.44
C ARG A 473 -6.57 -14.26 -18.17
N HIS A 474 -6.02 -13.65 -17.13
CA HIS A 474 -6.68 -13.52 -15.82
C HIS A 474 -7.24 -12.11 -15.56
N ALA A 475 -7.12 -11.18 -16.50
CA ALA A 475 -7.66 -9.82 -16.36
C ALA A 475 -9.20 -9.78 -16.30
N GLU A 476 -9.88 -10.81 -16.81
CA GLU A 476 -11.34 -10.94 -16.76
C GLU A 476 -11.83 -11.56 -15.43
N ASP A 477 -10.92 -12.18 -14.64
CA ASP A 477 -11.25 -12.74 -13.34
C ASP A 477 -11.20 -11.65 -12.27
N ALA A 478 -12.39 -11.20 -11.84
CA ALA A 478 -12.53 -10.14 -10.85
C ALA A 478 -11.89 -10.48 -9.49
N GLU A 479 -11.87 -11.76 -9.10
CA GLU A 479 -11.25 -12.21 -7.85
C GLU A 479 -9.73 -12.10 -7.94
N TYR A 480 -9.17 -12.52 -9.08
CA TYR A 480 -7.74 -12.38 -9.37
C TYR A 480 -7.30 -10.92 -9.47
N VAL A 481 -8.07 -10.06 -10.16
CA VAL A 481 -7.74 -8.62 -10.27
C VAL A 481 -7.72 -7.98 -8.88
N PHE A 482 -8.74 -8.25 -8.06
CA PHE A 482 -8.79 -7.76 -6.68
C PHE A 482 -7.60 -8.27 -5.86
N TRP A 483 -7.30 -9.57 -5.93
CA TRP A 483 -6.16 -10.16 -5.24
C TRP A 483 -4.83 -9.56 -5.70
N ARG A 484 -4.61 -9.44 -7.01
CA ARG A 484 -3.38 -8.90 -7.60
C ARG A 484 -3.13 -7.48 -7.12
N ASP A 485 -4.15 -6.62 -7.20
CA ASP A 485 -4.01 -5.21 -6.84
C ASP A 485 -3.70 -5.07 -5.34
N ASN A 486 -4.33 -5.89 -4.49
CA ASN A 486 -4.03 -5.94 -3.05
C ASN A 486 -2.65 -6.54 -2.75
N ASN A 487 -2.26 -7.60 -3.45
CA ASN A 487 -0.99 -8.28 -3.24
C ASN A 487 0.20 -7.45 -3.73
N GLU A 488 0.06 -6.70 -4.83
CA GLU A 488 1.10 -5.75 -5.25
C GLU A 488 1.24 -4.60 -4.24
N ASN A 489 0.12 -4.09 -3.70
CA ASN A 489 0.16 -3.13 -2.61
C ASN A 489 0.89 -3.68 -1.37
N LEU A 490 0.61 -4.94 -1.00
CA LEU A 490 1.28 -5.62 0.10
C LEU A 490 2.78 -5.80 -0.18
N ARG A 491 3.15 -6.26 -1.38
CA ARG A 491 4.55 -6.45 -1.79
C ARG A 491 5.33 -5.14 -1.79
N GLN A 492 4.73 -4.05 -2.28
CA GLN A 492 5.33 -2.72 -2.19
C GLN A 492 5.48 -2.27 -0.74
N SER A 493 4.51 -2.59 0.13
CA SER A 493 4.62 -2.35 1.57
C SER A 493 5.76 -3.16 2.19
N GLN A 494 5.92 -4.45 1.87
CA GLN A 494 7.02 -5.30 2.32
C GLN A 494 8.38 -4.75 1.91
N ILE A 495 8.54 -4.39 0.63
CA ILE A 495 9.78 -3.81 0.11
C ILE A 495 10.09 -2.51 0.85
N THR A 496 9.07 -1.68 1.09
CA THR A 496 9.20 -0.45 1.86
C THR A 496 9.60 -0.74 3.31
N HIS A 497 8.99 -1.72 3.97
CA HIS A 497 9.34 -2.16 5.33
C HIS A 497 10.79 -2.64 5.41
N GLN A 498 11.24 -3.47 4.47
CA GLN A 498 12.63 -3.94 4.42
C GLN A 498 13.62 -2.79 4.21
N ARG A 499 13.28 -1.81 3.36
CA ARG A 499 14.06 -0.59 3.18
C ARG A 499 14.11 0.24 4.47
N ILE A 500 12.99 0.38 5.17
CA ILE A 500 12.91 1.07 6.47
C ILE A 500 13.78 0.35 7.51
N VAL A 501 13.68 -0.97 7.64
CA VAL A 501 14.48 -1.76 8.59
C VAL A 501 15.97 -1.59 8.29
N ARG A 502 16.38 -1.63 7.01
CA ARG A 502 17.77 -1.39 6.61
C ARG A 502 18.23 0.03 6.95
N ALA A 503 17.38 1.03 6.69
CA ALA A 503 17.64 2.41 7.05
C ALA A 503 17.80 2.57 8.57
N LEU A 504 16.88 2.01 9.36
CA LEU A 504 16.91 2.04 10.82
C LEU A 504 18.15 1.36 11.40
N ARG A 505 18.57 0.20 10.85
CA ARG A 505 19.84 -0.46 11.22
C ARG A 505 21.03 0.46 11.00
N THR A 506 21.02 1.20 9.91
CA THR A 506 22.12 2.11 9.58
C THR A 506 22.09 3.37 10.43
N LEU A 507 20.91 3.91 10.74
CA LEU A 507 20.72 5.02 11.68
C LEU A 507 21.13 4.64 13.11
N ALA A 508 20.80 3.43 13.55
CA ALA A 508 21.17 2.92 14.88
C ALA A 508 22.68 2.77 15.06
N ALA A 509 23.42 2.56 13.97
CA ALA A 509 24.87 2.48 13.98
C ALA A 509 25.56 3.84 14.11
N ASP A 510 24.82 4.96 13.99
CA ASP A 510 25.37 6.31 13.98
C ASP A 510 25.02 7.05 15.30
N ASP A 511 26.03 7.33 16.13
CA ASP A 511 25.97 7.83 17.52
C ASP A 511 25.44 9.29 17.68
N SER A 512 24.52 9.71 16.84
CA SER A 512 23.96 11.07 16.84
C SER A 512 23.00 11.34 18.02
N VAL A 513 23.58 11.51 19.23
CA VAL A 513 22.86 11.83 20.48
C VAL A 513 22.14 13.19 20.41
N ILE A 514 22.71 14.17 19.70
CA ILE A 514 22.22 15.56 19.64
C ILE A 514 20.87 15.69 18.92
N GLN A 515 20.49 14.73 18.06
CA GLN A 515 19.24 14.81 17.28
C GLN A 515 18.00 14.28 18.02
N ARG A 516 18.19 13.48 19.10
CA ARG A 516 17.07 12.82 19.78
C ARG A 516 16.25 13.80 20.62
N SER A 517 16.91 14.65 21.41
CA SER A 517 16.23 15.62 22.27
C SER A 517 15.46 16.68 21.48
N GLU A 518 15.99 17.15 20.35
CA GLU A 518 15.28 18.10 19.49
C GLU A 518 14.05 17.46 18.85
N LEU A 519 14.16 16.23 18.37
CA LEU A 519 13.05 15.50 17.78
C LEU A 519 11.95 15.23 18.82
N GLU A 520 12.32 14.81 20.03
CA GLU A 520 11.37 14.60 21.13
C GLU A 520 10.69 15.89 21.57
N GLN A 521 11.45 16.99 21.66
CA GLN A 521 10.90 18.30 21.99
C GLN A 521 9.89 18.74 20.92
N ARG A 522 10.23 18.62 19.63
CA ARG A 522 9.33 18.95 18.53
C ARG A 522 8.10 18.05 18.52
N HIS A 523 8.27 16.76 18.72
CA HIS A 523 7.17 15.81 18.85
C HIS A 523 6.23 16.18 20.01
N HIS A 524 6.79 16.55 21.17
CA HIS A 524 6.01 17.01 22.31
C HIS A 524 5.25 18.30 22.01
N VAL A 525 5.88 19.26 21.34
CA VAL A 525 5.21 20.50 20.89
C VAL A 525 4.03 20.17 19.98
N LEU A 526 4.22 19.27 19.00
CA LEU A 526 3.16 18.82 18.10
C LEU A 526 2.00 18.15 18.85
N LYS A 527 2.34 17.24 19.77
CA LYS A 527 1.36 16.54 20.61
C LYS A 527 0.57 17.55 21.45
N SER A 528 1.27 18.48 22.10
CA SER A 528 0.65 19.50 22.94
C SER A 528 -0.26 20.43 22.15
N ALA A 529 0.05 20.67 20.88
CA ALA A 529 -0.76 21.54 20.07
C ALA A 529 -2.06 20.88 19.58
N LEU A 530 -2.01 19.60 19.20
CA LEU A 530 -3.19 18.87 18.72
C LEU A 530 -4.08 18.39 19.85
N PHE A 531 -3.48 17.96 20.96
CA PHE A 531 -4.18 17.27 22.04
C PHE A 531 -4.01 17.93 23.41
N GLY A 532 -3.07 18.84 23.58
CA GLY A 532 -2.68 19.34 24.89
C GLY A 532 -3.67 20.32 25.52
N LYS A 533 -3.54 20.47 26.85
CA LYS A 533 -4.24 21.52 27.60
C LYS A 533 -3.74 22.88 27.14
N ARG A 534 -4.64 23.69 26.59
CA ARG A 534 -4.36 25.09 26.29
C ARG A 534 -4.84 25.94 27.46
N GLY A 535 -4.11 27.01 27.78
CA GLY A 535 -4.49 27.93 28.85
C GLY A 535 -5.87 28.54 28.59
N PHE A 536 -6.52 29.09 29.63
CA PHE A 536 -7.88 29.64 29.57
C PHE A 536 -8.13 30.62 28.39
N SER A 537 -7.10 31.30 27.90
CA SER A 537 -7.17 32.26 26.78
C SER A 537 -6.94 31.68 25.38
N LEU A 538 -6.49 30.42 25.25
CA LEU A 538 -6.01 29.83 23.98
C LEU A 538 -6.97 28.79 23.37
N GLY A 539 -8.22 28.76 23.84
CA GLY A 539 -9.25 27.84 23.33
C GLY A 539 -9.04 26.38 23.77
N ARG A 540 -9.84 25.47 23.20
CA ARG A 540 -9.69 24.01 23.42
C ARG A 540 -8.75 23.42 22.36
N ALA A 541 -8.24 22.22 22.63
CA ALA A 541 -7.43 21.50 21.65
C ALA A 541 -8.25 21.20 20.37
N PRO A 542 -7.65 21.26 19.16
CA PRO A 542 -8.36 21.03 17.90
C PRO A 542 -9.09 19.69 17.85
N VAL A 543 -8.45 18.63 18.37
CA VAL A 543 -9.03 17.29 18.41
C VAL A 543 -10.19 17.22 19.41
N HIS A 544 -10.13 17.97 20.50
CA HIS A 544 -11.24 18.09 21.44
C HIS A 544 -12.44 18.78 20.78
N GLU A 545 -12.24 19.93 20.14
CA GLU A 545 -13.29 20.66 19.42
C GLU A 545 -13.93 19.79 18.33
N TRP A 546 -13.11 19.04 17.58
CA TRP A 546 -13.58 18.09 16.58
C TRP A 546 -14.43 16.99 17.21
N LEU A 547 -13.97 16.35 18.28
CA LEU A 547 -14.71 15.29 18.98
C LEU A 547 -16.04 15.80 19.52
N GLU A 548 -16.05 16.98 20.13
CA GLU A 548 -17.27 17.60 20.67
C GLU A 548 -18.25 17.99 19.57
N HIS A 549 -17.76 18.55 18.46
CA HIS A 549 -18.58 18.86 17.30
C HIS A 549 -19.21 17.58 16.72
N THR A 550 -18.40 16.54 16.50
CA THR A 550 -18.88 15.25 15.99
C THR A 550 -19.91 14.62 16.92
N LEU A 551 -19.68 14.65 18.24
CA LEU A 551 -20.64 14.17 19.25
C LEU A 551 -21.92 15.02 19.33
N ARG A 552 -21.83 16.32 19.08
CA ARG A 552 -23.00 17.21 19.00
C ARG A 552 -23.83 16.93 17.76
N ILE A 553 -23.22 16.73 16.59
CA ILE A 553 -23.95 16.33 15.39
C ILE A 553 -24.61 14.96 15.61
N PHE A 554 -23.88 14.00 16.18
CA PHE A 554 -24.43 12.73 16.61
C PHE A 554 -25.71 12.90 17.44
N GLY A 555 -25.66 13.71 18.51
CA GLY A 555 -26.82 13.99 19.36
C GLY A 555 -27.99 14.63 18.60
N ASN A 556 -27.69 15.58 17.71
CA ASN A 556 -28.70 16.24 16.88
C ASN A 556 -29.37 15.26 15.90
N ARG A 557 -28.58 14.41 15.22
CA ARG A 557 -29.08 13.39 14.28
C ARG A 557 -29.91 12.33 15.00
N LEU A 558 -29.47 11.88 16.17
CA LEU A 558 -30.24 10.97 17.00
C LEU A 558 -31.58 11.59 17.45
N SER A 559 -31.58 12.88 17.79
CA SER A 559 -32.81 13.61 18.12
C SER A 559 -33.77 13.69 16.92
N SER A 560 -33.25 14.04 15.73
CA SER A 560 -34.03 14.06 14.47
C SER A 560 -34.57 12.69 14.11
N PHE A 561 -33.78 11.62 14.27
CA PHE A 561 -34.23 10.24 14.08
C PHE A 561 -35.44 9.92 14.97
N ARG A 562 -35.37 10.28 16.26
CA ARG A 562 -36.49 10.09 17.20
C ARG A 562 -37.72 10.90 16.78
N GLY A 563 -37.52 12.12 16.28
CA GLY A 563 -38.60 12.95 15.71
C GLY A 563 -39.25 12.28 14.50
N ASN A 564 -38.45 11.86 13.53
CA ASN A 564 -38.91 11.18 12.32
C ASN A 564 -39.59 9.84 12.63
N LEU A 565 -39.16 9.11 13.65
CA LEU A 565 -39.83 7.90 14.11
C LEU A 565 -41.24 8.18 14.64
N ARG A 566 -41.43 9.26 15.40
CA ARG A 566 -42.78 9.66 15.86
C ARG A 566 -43.65 10.05 14.68
N THR A 567 -43.13 10.84 13.74
CA THR A 567 -43.84 11.18 12.50
C THR A 567 -44.20 9.91 11.72
N LEU A 568 -43.28 8.96 11.61
CA LEU A 568 -43.48 7.70 10.92
C LEU A 568 -44.57 6.85 11.60
N GLN A 569 -44.59 6.79 12.93
CA GLN A 569 -45.65 6.12 13.69
C GLN A 569 -47.02 6.77 13.45
N VAL A 570 -47.12 8.11 13.50
CA VAL A 570 -48.37 8.84 13.23
C VAL A 570 -48.82 8.63 11.79
N SER A 571 -47.94 8.89 10.82
CA SER A 571 -48.24 8.69 9.40
C SER A 571 -48.59 7.24 9.08
N SER A 572 -47.98 6.26 9.76
CA SER A 572 -48.34 4.86 9.52
C SER A 572 -49.77 4.51 9.91
N ARG A 573 -50.31 5.14 10.96
CA ARG A 573 -51.72 4.96 11.36
C ARG A 573 -52.67 5.65 10.39
N GLU A 574 -52.30 6.82 9.89
CA GLU A 574 -53.10 7.55 8.89
C GLU A 574 -53.11 6.83 7.53
N LEU A 575 -51.96 6.28 7.13
CA LEU A 575 -51.80 5.59 5.85
C LEU A 575 -52.39 4.18 5.85
N VAL A 576 -52.42 3.51 7.01
CA VAL A 576 -53.02 2.17 7.17
C VAL A 576 -53.94 2.16 8.41
N PRO A 577 -55.16 2.71 8.32
CA PRO A 577 -56.07 2.87 9.46
C PRO A 577 -56.49 1.53 10.11
N ALA A 578 -56.46 0.45 9.33
CA ALA A 578 -56.81 -0.90 9.78
C ALA A 578 -55.68 -1.62 10.53
N ALA A 579 -54.49 -1.02 10.65
CA ALA A 579 -53.35 -1.68 11.28
C ALA A 579 -53.52 -1.74 12.83
N PRO A 580 -53.14 -2.85 13.47
CA PRO A 580 -53.10 -2.96 14.93
C PRO A 580 -52.23 -1.87 15.56
N GLU A 581 -52.68 -1.30 16.69
CA GLU A 581 -51.96 -0.22 17.39
C GLU A 581 -50.50 -0.55 17.75
N ALA A 582 -50.20 -1.84 17.93
CA ALA A 582 -48.91 -2.33 18.39
C ALA A 582 -47.80 -2.29 17.31
N SER A 583 -48.13 -2.26 16.01
CA SER A 583 -47.11 -2.19 14.95
C SER A 583 -47.63 -1.69 13.60
N PRO A 584 -48.07 -0.43 13.52
CA PRO A 584 -48.63 0.12 12.28
C PRO A 584 -47.60 0.17 11.13
N LEU A 585 -46.29 0.25 11.43
CA LEU A 585 -45.24 0.12 10.42
C LEU A 585 -45.19 -1.25 9.75
N ALA A 586 -45.40 -2.34 10.51
CA ALA A 586 -45.28 -3.69 9.99
C ALA A 586 -46.29 -3.98 8.87
N HIS A 587 -47.39 -3.22 8.82
CA HIS A 587 -48.49 -3.38 7.88
C HIS A 587 -48.39 -2.47 6.64
N MET A 588 -47.34 -1.65 6.56
CA MET A 588 -47.00 -0.96 5.31
C MET A 588 -46.49 -1.99 4.30
N THR A 589 -47.30 -2.24 3.27
CA THR A 589 -47.00 -3.14 2.15
C THR A 589 -47.41 -2.45 0.86
N LEU A 590 -46.93 -2.94 -0.29
CA LEU A 590 -47.36 -2.42 -1.60
C LEU A 590 -48.84 -2.66 -1.89
N GLU A 591 -49.47 -3.61 -1.20
CA GLU A 591 -50.92 -3.86 -1.26
C GLU A 591 -51.72 -2.69 -0.65
N ASN A 592 -51.29 -2.20 0.51
CA ASN A 592 -51.92 -1.07 1.19
C ASN A 592 -51.43 0.29 0.68
N LEU A 593 -50.23 0.34 0.10
CA LEU A 593 -49.58 1.55 -0.41
C LEU A 593 -49.09 1.30 -1.84
N PRO A 594 -49.99 1.33 -2.86
CA PRO A 594 -49.62 1.08 -4.24
C PRO A 594 -48.49 2.00 -4.69
N LEU A 595 -47.60 1.48 -5.55
CA LEU A 595 -46.48 2.24 -6.11
C LEU A 595 -46.98 3.57 -6.69
N GLU A 596 -46.20 4.63 -6.45
CA GLU A 596 -46.47 6.01 -6.92
C GLU A 596 -47.73 6.67 -6.34
N SER A 597 -48.52 5.97 -5.54
CA SER A 597 -49.60 6.62 -4.79
C SER A 597 -49.04 7.71 -3.88
N ARG A 598 -49.83 8.77 -3.64
CA ARG A 598 -49.45 9.84 -2.71
C ARG A 598 -49.07 9.29 -1.32
N ALA A 599 -49.75 8.23 -0.90
CA ALA A 599 -49.52 7.50 0.33
C ALA A 599 -48.13 6.81 0.33
N HIS A 600 -47.81 6.09 -0.74
CA HIS A 600 -46.49 5.46 -0.96
C HIS A 600 -45.35 6.47 -0.98
N VAL A 601 -45.48 7.56 -1.75
CA VAL A 601 -44.47 8.63 -1.83
C VAL A 601 -44.23 9.27 -0.45
N THR A 602 -45.30 9.47 0.32
CA THR A 602 -45.21 10.01 1.67
C THR A 602 -44.52 9.02 2.61
N ALA A 603 -44.90 7.74 2.59
CA ALA A 603 -44.25 6.69 3.38
C ALA A 603 -42.76 6.59 3.06
N CYS A 604 -42.39 6.56 1.78
CA CYS A 604 -41.00 6.51 1.35
C CYS A 604 -40.19 7.73 1.78
N ARG A 605 -40.78 8.93 1.74
CA ARG A 605 -40.11 10.16 2.23
C ARG A 605 -39.82 10.07 3.73
N VAL A 606 -40.80 9.67 4.54
CA VAL A 606 -40.62 9.60 6.00
C VAL A 606 -39.65 8.48 6.38
N LEU A 607 -39.76 7.30 5.76
CA LEU A 607 -38.82 6.19 5.94
C LEU A 607 -37.39 6.61 5.57
N LYS A 608 -37.21 7.29 4.42
CA LYS A 608 -35.90 7.78 3.97
C LYS A 608 -35.29 8.79 4.95
N ASN A 609 -36.08 9.74 5.46
CA ASN A 609 -35.59 10.72 6.43
C ASN A 609 -35.19 10.08 7.76
N ALA A 610 -36.03 9.16 8.28
CA ALA A 610 -35.71 8.41 9.49
C ALA A 610 -34.43 7.59 9.31
N TRP A 611 -34.32 6.87 8.18
CA TRP A 611 -33.14 6.09 7.86
C TRP A 611 -31.87 6.95 7.77
N PHE A 612 -31.94 8.07 7.06
CA PHE A 612 -30.83 8.99 6.88
C PHE A 612 -30.30 9.56 8.21
N ASP A 613 -31.19 9.99 9.11
CA ASP A 613 -30.77 10.52 10.41
C ASP A 613 -30.19 9.43 11.33
N TRP A 614 -30.71 8.19 11.26
CA TRP A 614 -30.11 7.06 11.97
C TRP A 614 -28.71 6.74 11.46
N SER A 615 -28.55 6.56 10.13
CA SER A 615 -27.26 6.22 9.54
C SER A 615 -26.23 7.30 9.82
N ALA A 616 -26.60 8.57 9.66
CA ALA A 616 -25.71 9.70 9.96
C ALA A 616 -25.31 9.75 11.44
N ALA A 617 -26.22 9.43 12.37
CA ALA A 617 -25.87 9.34 13.78
C ALA A 617 -24.82 8.24 14.02
N ILE A 618 -25.03 7.04 13.48
CA ILE A 618 -24.05 5.95 13.61
C ILE A 618 -22.69 6.33 12.99
N ASP A 619 -22.68 6.97 11.82
CA ASP A 619 -21.45 7.39 11.14
C ASP A 619 -20.64 8.39 11.99
N HIS A 620 -21.30 9.39 12.59
CA HIS A 620 -20.63 10.34 13.47
C HIS A 620 -20.13 9.69 14.77
N LEU A 621 -20.87 8.72 15.32
CA LEU A 621 -20.40 7.97 16.48
C LEU A 621 -19.15 7.14 16.13
N GLY A 622 -19.19 6.43 14.99
CA GLY A 622 -18.06 5.66 14.48
C GLY A 622 -16.83 6.52 14.18
N ALA A 623 -17.02 7.73 13.64
CA ALA A 623 -15.93 8.68 13.43
C ALA A 623 -15.29 9.14 14.75
N GLY A 624 -16.10 9.30 15.81
CA GLY A 624 -15.62 9.58 17.16
C GLY A 624 -14.81 8.41 17.75
N GLU A 625 -15.29 7.17 17.59
CA GLU A 625 -14.56 5.95 17.99
C GLU A 625 -13.22 5.85 17.25
N PHE A 626 -13.23 6.02 15.93
CA PHE A 626 -12.01 5.99 15.11
C PHE A 626 -10.97 7.01 15.55
N MET A 627 -11.37 8.25 15.82
CA MET A 627 -10.47 9.29 16.33
C MET A 627 -9.86 8.87 17.67
N CYS A 628 -10.65 8.29 18.56
CA CYS A 628 -10.19 7.83 19.87
C CYS A 628 -9.23 6.64 19.76
N ASP A 629 -9.52 5.66 18.91
CA ASP A 629 -8.64 4.51 18.67
C ASP A 629 -7.29 4.96 18.10
N MET A 630 -7.30 5.92 17.18
CA MET A 630 -6.08 6.49 16.58
C MET A 630 -5.18 7.18 17.63
N ILE A 631 -5.75 7.74 18.70
CA ILE A 631 -4.99 8.47 19.71
C ILE A 631 -4.79 7.70 21.01
N ASP A 632 -5.30 6.47 21.12
CA ASP A 632 -5.27 5.68 22.36
C ASP A 632 -3.83 5.45 22.85
N GLU A 633 -2.93 5.07 21.95
CA GLU A 633 -1.49 4.92 22.23
C GLU A 633 -0.82 6.24 22.63
N LEU A 634 -1.43 7.38 22.26
CA LEU A 634 -0.93 8.71 22.57
C LEU A 634 -1.44 9.23 23.93
N LEU A 635 -2.41 8.58 24.57
CA LEU A 635 -3.02 9.06 25.81
C LEU A 635 -2.00 9.07 26.95
N SER A 636 -1.54 10.29 27.29
CA SER A 636 -0.66 10.56 28.42
C SER A 636 -1.20 11.73 29.25
N ASN A 637 -0.59 11.97 30.41
CA ASN A 637 -0.92 13.09 31.30
C ASN A 637 -0.82 14.50 30.65
N THR A 638 -0.20 14.60 29.47
CA THR A 638 -0.06 15.83 28.69
C THR A 638 -1.25 16.12 27.77
N ILE A 639 -2.14 15.14 27.55
CA ILE A 639 -3.35 15.29 26.74
C ILE A 639 -4.46 15.98 27.57
N SER A 640 -5.33 16.72 26.89
CA SER A 640 -6.48 17.38 27.47
C SER A 640 -7.36 16.36 28.20
N PRO A 641 -7.70 16.58 29.47
CA PRO A 641 -8.46 15.63 30.27
C PRO A 641 -9.86 15.42 29.72
N GLU A 642 -10.37 16.37 28.94
CA GLU A 642 -11.63 16.26 28.24
C GLU A 642 -11.57 15.25 27.08
N ILE A 643 -10.45 15.19 26.34
CA ILE A 643 -10.22 14.17 25.31
C ILE A 643 -10.16 12.79 25.98
N VAL A 644 -9.38 12.68 27.07
CA VAL A 644 -9.29 11.44 27.87
C VAL A 644 -10.68 11.03 28.36
N ARG A 645 -11.47 11.97 28.88
CA ARG A 645 -12.84 11.69 29.33
C ARG A 645 -13.79 11.28 28.20
N ILE A 646 -13.59 11.77 26.97
CA ILE A 646 -14.37 11.37 25.80
C ILE A 646 -13.98 9.95 25.36
N CYS A 647 -12.69 9.68 25.22
CA CYS A 647 -12.17 8.44 24.65
C CYS A 647 -12.11 7.28 25.65
N VAL A 648 -11.63 7.55 26.86
CA VAL A 648 -11.41 6.56 27.92
C VAL A 648 -12.52 6.57 28.97
N GLY A 649 -13.03 7.75 29.34
CA GLY A 649 -14.02 7.93 30.42
C GLY A 649 -13.44 8.59 31.67
N ASP A 650 -14.16 8.55 32.79
CA ASP A 650 -13.78 9.20 34.06
C ASP A 650 -12.73 8.41 34.88
N GLU A 651 -12.16 7.33 34.33
CA GLU A 651 -11.16 6.53 35.02
C GLU A 651 -9.77 7.19 35.02
N SER A 652 -9.12 7.19 36.19
CA SER A 652 -7.74 7.66 36.34
C SER A 652 -6.78 6.76 35.55
N PHE A 653 -5.71 7.32 34.98
CA PHE A 653 -4.64 6.62 34.21
C PHE A 653 -3.98 5.40 34.91
N ALA A 654 -4.32 5.10 36.17
CA ALA A 654 -3.74 4.01 36.94
C ALA A 654 -4.27 2.61 36.56
N THR A 655 -5.47 2.51 35.98
CA THR A 655 -5.99 1.25 35.43
C THR A 655 -5.78 1.25 33.93
N LYS A 656 -5.27 0.14 33.37
CA LYS A 656 -5.17 -0.03 31.91
C LYS A 656 -6.56 0.25 31.34
N PRO A 657 -6.72 1.31 30.53
CA PRO A 657 -8.04 1.68 30.06
C PRO A 657 -8.57 0.53 29.23
N THR A 658 -9.75 0.03 29.59
CA THR A 658 -10.54 -0.71 28.63
C THR A 658 -11.07 0.34 27.67
N SER A 659 -10.31 0.59 26.59
CA SER A 659 -10.64 1.52 25.52
C SER A 659 -12.15 1.51 25.24
N SER A 660 -12.80 2.69 25.32
CA SER A 660 -14.21 2.97 24.98
C SER A 660 -15.24 3.25 26.09
N ALA A 661 -14.93 3.45 27.38
CA ALA A 661 -16.01 3.47 28.39
C ALA A 661 -17.13 4.50 28.12
N ARG A 662 -16.84 5.72 27.64
CA ARG A 662 -17.88 6.74 27.32
C ARG A 662 -18.47 6.60 25.92
N LEU A 663 -17.66 6.45 24.88
CA LEU A 663 -18.16 6.26 23.50
C LEU A 663 -18.90 4.92 23.33
N ALA A 664 -18.39 3.82 23.91
CA ALA A 664 -19.13 2.57 23.94
C ALA A 664 -20.33 2.61 24.89
N ALA A 665 -20.31 3.41 25.97
CA ALA A 665 -21.53 3.66 26.74
C ALA A 665 -22.56 4.45 25.92
N LEU A 666 -22.15 5.44 25.13
CA LEU A 666 -23.03 6.16 24.20
C LEU A 666 -23.57 5.23 23.12
N LYS A 667 -22.73 4.36 22.55
CA LYS A 667 -23.11 3.33 21.58
C LYS A 667 -24.12 2.34 22.17
N ARG A 668 -23.82 1.77 23.34
CA ARG A 668 -24.74 0.89 24.07
C ARG A 668 -26.05 1.62 24.40
N SER A 669 -25.97 2.82 24.95
CA SER A 669 -27.16 3.64 25.24
C SER A 669 -28.00 3.92 24.01
N LEU A 670 -27.39 4.17 22.85
CA LEU A 670 -28.11 4.36 21.60
C LEU A 670 -28.75 3.08 21.07
N LEU A 671 -27.98 2.00 21.04
CA LEU A 671 -28.44 0.70 20.54
C LEU A 671 -29.56 0.16 21.42
N ASP A 672 -29.46 0.35 22.74
CA ASP A 672 -30.39 -0.17 23.75
C ASP A 672 -31.51 0.82 24.12
N ALA A 673 -31.43 2.08 23.66
CA ALA A 673 -32.48 3.08 23.93
C ALA A 673 -33.82 2.60 23.39
N ARG A 674 -34.73 2.28 24.30
CA ARG A 674 -36.12 1.95 23.98
C ARG A 674 -36.86 3.23 23.61
N LEU A 675 -37.07 3.44 22.32
CA LEU A 675 -37.77 4.63 21.80
C LEU A 675 -39.30 4.47 21.91
N SER A 676 -39.78 3.25 21.66
CA SER A 676 -41.14 2.79 21.93
C SER A 676 -41.05 1.32 22.29
N PRO A 677 -41.27 0.94 23.57
CA PRO A 677 -41.33 -0.47 23.95
C PRO A 677 -42.26 -1.24 23.00
N PRO A 678 -41.85 -2.43 22.51
CA PRO A 678 -40.67 -3.19 22.90
C PRO A 678 -39.38 -2.87 22.12
N PHE A 679 -39.42 -2.04 21.08
CA PHE A 679 -38.33 -1.87 20.12
C PHE A 679 -37.24 -0.90 20.61
N SER A 680 -36.00 -1.35 20.48
CA SER A 680 -34.80 -0.51 20.60
C SER A 680 -34.60 0.36 19.36
N SER A 681 -33.72 1.36 19.43
CA SER A 681 -33.36 2.17 18.25
C SER A 681 -32.81 1.29 17.11
N LYS A 682 -32.04 0.25 17.45
CA LYS A 682 -31.51 -0.72 16.48
C LYS A 682 -32.64 -1.49 15.80
N ASP A 683 -33.63 -1.96 16.56
CA ASP A 683 -34.76 -2.70 16.01
C ASP A 683 -35.59 -1.83 15.06
N TRP A 684 -35.79 -0.56 15.42
CA TRP A 684 -36.45 0.42 14.55
C TRP A 684 -35.70 0.65 13.25
N ALA A 685 -34.36 0.78 13.30
CA ALA A 685 -33.55 0.91 12.11
C ALA A 685 -33.67 -0.31 11.19
N VAL A 686 -33.56 -1.52 11.74
CA VAL A 686 -33.73 -2.78 10.98
C VAL A 686 -35.11 -2.83 10.32
N LEU A 687 -36.16 -2.46 11.06
CA LEU A 687 -37.53 -2.40 10.55
C LEU A 687 -37.67 -1.38 9.41
N ILE A 688 -37.14 -0.16 9.56
CA ILE A 688 -37.18 0.88 8.52
C ILE A 688 -36.47 0.41 7.26
N SER A 689 -35.25 -0.13 7.37
CA SER A 689 -34.48 -0.64 6.23
C SER A 689 -35.21 -1.74 5.48
N ARG A 690 -35.81 -2.68 6.22
CA ARG A 690 -36.67 -3.73 5.66
C ARG A 690 -37.87 -3.13 4.92
N LYS A 691 -38.57 -2.17 5.52
CA LYS A 691 -39.75 -1.53 4.91
C LYS A 691 -39.42 -0.68 3.70
N MET A 692 -38.28 0.00 3.68
CA MET A 692 -37.80 0.68 2.48
C MET A 692 -37.60 -0.29 1.31
N ARG A 693 -37.08 -1.51 1.57
CA ARG A 693 -36.94 -2.54 0.53
C ARG A 693 -38.30 -3.07 0.06
N GLU A 694 -39.17 -3.44 0.99
CA GLU A 694 -40.50 -3.97 0.68
C GLU A 694 -41.35 -2.98 -0.13
N LEU A 695 -41.27 -1.69 0.20
CA LEU A 695 -41.97 -0.63 -0.51
C LEU A 695 -41.21 -0.10 -1.73
N GLN A 696 -40.04 -0.65 -2.08
CA GLN A 696 -39.22 -0.18 -3.19
C GLN A 696 -38.88 1.33 -3.11
N CYS A 697 -38.67 1.84 -1.89
CA CYS A 697 -38.28 3.22 -1.68
C CYS A 697 -36.82 3.42 -2.12
N PRO A 698 -36.49 4.54 -2.79
CA PRO A 698 -35.12 4.85 -3.13
C PRO A 698 -34.30 5.02 -1.86
N LYS A 699 -33.26 4.19 -1.70
CA LYS A 699 -32.26 4.38 -0.64
C LYS A 699 -31.49 5.67 -0.93
N ALA A 700 -31.28 6.50 0.10
CA ALA A 700 -30.31 7.58 -0.01
C ALA A 700 -28.92 6.96 -0.32
N PRO A 701 -28.07 7.62 -1.12
CA PRO A 701 -26.68 7.22 -1.22
C PRO A 701 -26.10 7.18 0.21
N PHE A 702 -25.59 6.01 0.58
CA PHE A 702 -25.10 5.71 1.92
C PHE A 702 -23.67 6.22 2.10
N SER A 703 -23.32 6.56 3.34
CA SER A 703 -21.93 6.53 3.78
C SER A 703 -21.54 5.08 4.09
N ILE A 704 -20.34 4.69 3.68
CA ILE A 704 -19.82 3.30 3.57
C ILE A 704 -19.77 2.55 4.92
N MET A 705 -19.88 3.23 6.06
CA MET A 705 -19.63 2.64 7.39
C MET A 705 -20.73 1.70 7.92
N ASN A 706 -21.93 1.66 7.33
CA ASN A 706 -23.10 0.99 7.93
C ASN A 706 -23.53 -0.34 7.29
N GLU A 707 -22.85 -0.83 6.26
CA GLU A 707 -23.27 -2.07 5.59
C GLU A 707 -22.99 -3.34 6.41
N ARG A 708 -22.19 -3.25 7.49
CA ARG A 708 -21.75 -4.41 8.29
C ARG A 708 -22.24 -4.44 9.74
N SER A 709 -23.20 -3.58 10.12
CA SER A 709 -23.86 -3.61 11.45
C SER A 709 -25.29 -4.17 11.43
N SER A 710 -25.76 -4.66 10.27
CA SER A 710 -26.97 -5.47 10.21
C SER A 710 -26.62 -6.91 10.65
N PRO A 711 -27.28 -7.46 11.68
CA PRO A 711 -27.13 -8.87 12.05
C PRO A 711 -27.63 -9.80 10.94
#